data_AF-A0A937RAY7-F1
#
_entry.id   AF-A0A937RAY7-F1
#
_cell.length_a   1.000
_cell.length_b   1.000
_cell.length_c   1.000
_cell.angle_alpha   90.00
_cell.angle_beta   90.00
_cell.angle_gamma   90.00
#
_symmetry.space_group_name_H-M   'P 1'
#
loop_
_entity.id
_entity.type
_entity.pdbx_description
1 polymer ?
#
loop_
_entity_poly.entity_id
_entity_poly.type
_entity_poly.pdbx_seq_one_letter_code
_entity_poly.pdbx_strand_id
1 'polypeptide(L)'
;MDAQTGSKAWTYCLATLLAATMLLLAPAAHSAPVVTNPSFETDSFTGWPGYISVNTPITGWTSTDDTRIGLNPAGGSPFADNGTVPNGTNVAFIQWNATLNSTLSQAVPGFEVGKTYQVDVRLNARNGNVPRLVMDLGADTLLNSAIIAVGGANPYRYATFYHTAANTTETLSFTNTAGADNTVLIDDITIAESTTDWHATSWSGDGDSAVGSAHNYTHAINFSGPSVGINGVTFQGTSGGNPSGADFATSGLGGTYTTQSGNTLAGDSHTLATTFNYGSQTETVTLSGLTAGQSYVTTIYGAGFDAPNNRWATLSIGSDRLTADLDTYGQNNGIRLIHRSVADGSGQIVLNLAALQTGTWHLHGISNREESLEYLGDDFAGANGTVIDNWYPHQANQPASPGYTETGMNPSFHVDIQNGTARLGANAGAAISISDRLDYLKPGRLNIMADLQIGTLTSGADSTTNARGVGLGFYLDGSYVPSVEVRTGFTGLVLDPFGNLNLFENGVYAGQSIAYTGTFDPNAFLHLSYWVDITAGTVSGVILEGSTSAYHFTTSAFTDVATAMAGFTGSSSAGGTYGYLDNFRLTSTPEPGTMTLLALGGMGFLARRRRRRGKATGHRTAALVALLALGLLLAAPAAQAGVFAQYPLTGDADSGVSAYHTYTHALN
;
A
#
# COMPACT_ATOMS: atom_id res chain seq x y z
N MET A 1 -1.55 -76.96 22.91
CA MET A 1 -0.49 -76.61 23.89
C MET A 1 -0.15 -75.15 23.67
N ASP A 2 0.13 -74.46 24.76
CA ASP A 2 -0.23 -73.05 24.90
C ASP A 2 0.88 -72.04 24.60
N ALA A 3 0.41 -70.82 24.32
CA ALA A 3 0.92 -69.52 24.76
C ALA A 3 2.43 -69.15 24.70
N GLN A 4 2.65 -68.00 24.02
CA GLN A 4 3.52 -66.87 24.40
C GLN A 4 4.99 -67.10 24.83
N THR A 5 5.91 -66.36 24.19
CA THR A 5 6.45 -65.07 24.71
C THR A 5 7.54 -64.50 23.79
N GLY A 6 7.83 -63.19 23.88
CA GLY A 6 9.09 -62.60 23.40
C GLY A 6 8.97 -61.58 22.27
N SER A 7 8.80 -60.30 22.60
CA SER A 7 8.95 -59.18 21.66
C SER A 7 10.08 -58.24 22.07
N LYS A 8 10.71 -57.62 21.05
CA LYS A 8 11.38 -56.30 20.99
C LYS A 8 12.85 -56.25 20.55
N ALA A 9 13.08 -55.26 19.67
CA ALA A 9 14.26 -54.38 19.56
C ALA A 9 15.54 -54.89 18.85
N TRP A 10 15.57 -54.85 17.50
CA TRP A 10 16.79 -54.71 16.70
C TRP A 10 16.54 -53.96 15.35
N THR A 11 16.40 -52.63 15.38
CA THR A 11 16.49 -51.80 14.15
C THR A 11 16.99 -50.36 14.43
N TYR A 12 18.30 -50.16 14.60
CA TYR A 12 18.91 -48.82 14.57
C TYR A 12 20.36 -48.89 14.06
N CYS A 13 20.56 -48.90 12.73
CA CYS A 13 21.88 -48.73 12.12
C CYS A 13 21.82 -48.41 10.61
N LEU A 14 21.15 -47.31 10.21
CA LEU A 14 21.35 -46.69 8.88
C LEU A 14 20.82 -45.24 8.80
N ALA A 15 21.13 -44.39 9.79
CA ALA A 15 20.56 -43.03 9.87
C ALA A 15 21.59 -41.94 10.26
N THR A 16 22.88 -42.14 9.94
CA THR A 16 23.99 -41.28 10.41
C THR A 16 25.01 -40.88 9.33
N LEU A 17 24.70 -41.07 8.04
CA LEU A 17 25.61 -40.69 6.94
C LEU A 17 24.94 -39.94 5.77
N LEU A 18 23.80 -39.30 6.02
CA LEU A 18 23.10 -38.45 5.03
C LEU A 18 22.48 -37.19 5.63
N ALA A 19 23.00 -36.76 6.80
CA ALA A 19 22.55 -35.59 7.56
C ALA A 19 23.63 -34.48 7.64
N ALA A 20 24.64 -34.52 6.77
CA ALA A 20 25.82 -33.64 6.83
C ALA A 20 26.08 -32.81 5.55
N THR A 21 25.22 -32.91 4.53
CA THR A 21 25.38 -32.21 3.24
C THR A 21 24.09 -31.59 2.67
N MET A 22 23.05 -31.43 3.49
CA MET A 22 21.98 -30.45 3.23
C MET A 22 22.03 -29.35 4.29
N LEU A 23 23.09 -28.54 4.21
CA LEU A 23 23.19 -27.30 4.96
C LEU A 23 22.30 -26.26 4.28
N LEU A 24 21.08 -26.09 4.82
CA LEU A 24 20.25 -24.88 4.77
C LEU A 24 20.54 -23.89 3.62
N LEU A 25 19.99 -24.17 2.44
CA LEU A 25 19.57 -23.11 1.51
C LEU A 25 18.09 -22.80 1.80
N ALA A 26 17.83 -22.21 2.97
CA ALA A 26 16.82 -21.18 2.98
C ALA A 26 17.30 -20.08 2.02
N PRO A 27 16.41 -19.34 1.32
CA PRO A 27 16.83 -18.02 0.85
C PRO A 27 17.38 -17.31 2.08
N ALA A 28 18.64 -16.86 2.00
CA ALA A 28 19.17 -16.04 3.07
C ALA A 28 18.20 -14.88 3.25
N ALA A 29 17.79 -14.58 4.49
CA ALA A 29 17.07 -13.34 4.75
C ALA A 29 17.99 -12.23 4.25
N HIS A 30 17.67 -11.66 3.09
CA HIS A 30 18.56 -10.74 2.40
C HIS A 30 18.71 -9.54 3.32
N SER A 31 19.94 -9.22 3.70
CA SER A 31 20.13 -8.14 4.66
C SER A 31 19.70 -6.85 3.99
N ALA A 32 18.64 -6.22 4.52
CA ALA A 32 18.20 -4.90 4.07
C ALA A 32 19.40 -3.94 3.97
N PRO A 33 19.39 -2.96 3.03
CA PRO A 33 20.54 -2.13 2.74
C PRO A 33 21.19 -1.52 4.00
N VAL A 34 22.46 -1.85 4.25
CA VAL A 34 23.14 -1.49 5.50
C VAL A 34 24.00 -0.25 5.28
N VAL A 35 23.50 0.90 5.73
CA VAL A 35 24.32 2.12 5.86
C VAL A 35 25.18 2.00 7.12
N THR A 36 26.49 1.92 6.96
CA THR A 36 27.46 1.94 8.07
C THR A 36 27.53 3.35 8.67
N ASN A 37 27.55 3.45 10.00
CA ASN A 37 27.66 4.73 10.72
C ASN A 37 26.63 5.80 10.23
N PRO A 38 25.32 5.48 10.21
CA PRO A 38 24.29 6.28 9.52
C PRO A 38 24.00 7.64 10.18
N SER A 39 24.33 7.77 11.46
CA SER A 39 24.24 9.02 12.26
C SER A 39 25.61 9.48 12.78
N PHE A 40 26.71 8.98 12.20
CA PHE A 40 28.06 9.48 12.48
C PHE A 40 28.56 9.38 13.95
N GLU A 41 27.90 8.57 14.79
CA GLU A 41 28.22 8.36 16.21
C GLU A 41 29.44 7.48 16.49
N THR A 42 30.02 6.83 15.47
CA THR A 42 31.16 5.90 15.69
C THR A 42 32.46 6.61 16.05
N ASP A 43 32.62 7.86 15.60
CA ASP A 43 33.87 8.62 15.71
C ASP A 43 33.66 9.88 16.58
N SER A 44 34.68 10.34 17.30
CA SER A 44 34.59 11.54 18.15
C SER A 44 35.70 12.52 17.79
N PHE A 45 35.34 13.57 17.06
CA PHE A 45 36.29 14.59 16.60
C PHE A 45 36.50 15.67 17.66
N THR A 46 37.75 16.10 17.85
CA THR A 46 38.14 17.08 18.88
C THR A 46 39.08 18.18 18.35
N GLY A 47 39.75 17.95 17.22
CA GLY A 47 40.55 18.95 16.52
C GLY A 47 39.68 19.94 15.77
N TRP A 48 39.78 21.23 16.11
CA TRP A 48 39.07 22.32 15.44
C TRP A 48 39.53 22.49 13.98
N PRO A 49 38.62 22.73 13.01
CA PRO A 49 37.16 22.97 13.12
C PRO A 49 36.31 21.71 12.92
N GLY A 50 36.85 20.52 13.19
CA GLY A 50 36.17 19.25 12.96
C GLY A 50 36.43 18.62 11.60
N TYR A 51 37.43 19.05 10.83
CA TYR A 51 37.81 18.38 9.57
C TYR A 51 38.50 17.02 9.83
N ILE A 52 38.35 16.09 8.89
CA ILE A 52 39.08 14.81 8.86
C ILE A 52 40.60 15.02 8.93
N SER A 53 41.13 16.01 8.19
CA SER A 53 42.59 16.27 8.07
C SER A 53 43.30 16.66 9.37
N VAL A 54 42.55 16.98 10.42
CA VAL A 54 43.06 17.28 11.78
C VAL A 54 42.48 16.36 12.86
N ASN A 55 41.75 15.32 12.43
CA ASN A 55 41.17 14.26 13.27
C ASN A 55 41.51 12.89 12.66
N THR A 56 40.50 12.08 12.33
CA THR A 56 40.61 10.76 11.70
C THR A 56 39.62 10.68 10.54
N PRO A 57 39.75 9.70 9.62
CA PRO A 57 38.67 9.35 8.71
C PRO A 57 37.36 9.04 9.46
N ILE A 58 36.22 9.31 8.84
CA ILE A 58 34.90 8.93 9.36
C ILE A 58 34.70 7.43 9.09
N THR A 59 34.42 6.64 10.12
CA THR A 59 34.25 5.20 9.99
C THR A 59 33.07 4.88 9.07
N GLY A 60 33.31 4.05 8.05
CA GLY A 60 32.31 3.66 7.04
C GLY A 60 32.15 4.58 5.84
N TRP A 61 32.80 5.76 5.84
CA TRP A 61 32.60 6.78 4.81
C TRP A 61 33.91 7.20 4.12
N THR A 62 33.81 7.52 2.83
CA THR A 62 34.92 8.02 1.98
C THR A 62 34.70 9.50 1.68
N SER A 63 35.76 10.29 1.81
CA SER A 63 35.80 11.73 1.58
C SER A 63 36.66 12.05 0.34
N THR A 64 36.24 13.01 -0.48
CA THR A 64 37.08 13.56 -1.57
C THR A 64 37.97 14.73 -1.13
N ASP A 65 37.70 15.32 0.04
CA ASP A 65 38.47 16.44 0.59
C ASP A 65 38.42 16.46 2.12
N ASP A 66 39.42 15.82 2.73
CA ASP A 66 39.57 15.74 4.18
C ASP A 66 39.78 17.10 4.85
N THR A 67 40.07 18.17 4.10
CA THR A 67 40.22 19.54 4.63
C THR A 67 38.91 20.33 4.67
N ARG A 68 37.79 19.71 4.23
CA ARG A 68 36.47 20.34 4.10
C ARG A 68 35.30 19.49 4.58
N ILE A 69 35.54 18.21 4.84
CA ILE A 69 34.56 17.25 5.32
C ILE A 69 34.94 16.81 6.74
N GLY A 70 33.93 16.55 7.57
CA GLY A 70 34.16 16.04 8.92
C GLY A 70 32.93 16.05 9.80
N LEU A 71 33.14 16.03 11.12
CA LEU A 71 32.08 15.93 12.12
C LEU A 71 32.04 17.14 13.05
N ASN A 72 30.84 17.48 13.51
CA ASN A 72 30.58 18.50 14.53
C ASN A 72 29.77 17.88 15.68
N PRO A 73 30.03 18.22 16.95
CA PRO A 73 29.24 17.72 18.07
C PRO A 73 27.87 18.41 18.14
N ALA A 74 26.89 17.75 18.74
CA ALA A 74 25.60 18.31 19.11
C ALA A 74 25.79 19.43 20.15
N GLY A 75 25.57 20.68 19.71
CA GLY A 75 25.99 21.89 20.42
C GLY A 75 26.94 22.78 19.59
N GLY A 76 27.45 22.27 18.46
CA GLY A 76 28.10 23.01 17.38
C GLY A 76 29.63 23.14 17.47
N SER A 77 30.33 23.27 16.32
CA SER A 77 31.66 23.89 16.17
C SER A 77 32.32 23.72 14.78
N PRO A 78 32.41 24.72 13.87
CA PRO A 78 31.64 25.96 13.71
C PRO A 78 30.42 25.82 12.78
N PHE A 79 30.13 24.63 12.26
CA PHE A 79 29.18 24.42 11.16
C PHE A 79 27.78 24.07 11.67
N ALA A 80 27.68 23.19 12.68
CA ALA A 80 26.41 22.83 13.34
C ALA A 80 25.95 23.90 14.36
N ASP A 81 25.86 25.16 13.91
CA ASP A 81 25.60 26.34 14.75
C ASP A 81 24.11 26.65 14.98
N ASN A 82 23.20 25.83 14.43
CA ASN A 82 21.76 25.99 14.55
C ASN A 82 21.01 24.66 14.40
N GLY A 83 19.77 24.65 14.90
CA GLY A 83 18.89 23.49 14.85
C GLY A 83 19.23 22.43 15.90
N THR A 84 18.34 21.44 16.04
CA THR A 84 18.56 20.28 16.90
C THR A 84 19.10 19.12 16.06
N VAL A 85 20.27 18.58 16.44
CA VAL A 85 20.86 17.38 15.84
C VAL A 85 19.87 16.21 15.98
N PRO A 86 19.48 15.54 14.87
CA PRO A 86 18.47 14.50 14.87
C PRO A 86 18.76 13.27 15.73
N ASN A 87 19.98 12.73 15.66
CA ASN A 87 20.36 11.46 16.26
C ASN A 87 21.68 11.62 17.04
N GLY A 88 21.80 10.92 18.16
CA GLY A 88 23.04 10.87 18.93
C GLY A 88 23.61 12.23 19.38
N THR A 89 24.88 12.45 19.07
CA THR A 89 25.75 13.52 19.59
C THR A 89 26.70 14.13 18.55
N ASN A 90 26.67 13.69 17.30
CA ASN A 90 27.47 14.19 16.18
C ASN A 90 26.57 14.56 14.98
N VAL A 91 27.16 15.26 14.02
CA VAL A 91 26.56 15.53 12.70
C VAL A 91 27.68 15.66 11.68
N ALA A 92 27.52 15.06 10.50
CA ALA A 92 28.46 15.24 9.41
C ALA A 92 28.26 16.59 8.72
N PHE A 93 29.34 17.22 8.31
CA PHE A 93 29.30 18.44 7.53
C PHE A 93 30.14 18.32 6.25
N ILE A 94 29.69 18.99 5.20
CA ILE A 94 30.39 19.08 3.92
C ILE A 94 30.48 20.56 3.53
N GLN A 95 31.65 21.15 3.72
CA GLN A 95 31.98 22.49 3.23
C GLN A 95 32.49 22.40 1.79
N TRP A 96 32.23 23.42 0.96
CA TRP A 96 32.71 23.44 -0.43
C TRP A 96 34.21 23.78 -0.57
N ASN A 97 34.84 23.33 -1.67
CA ASN A 97 36.19 23.72 -2.11
C ASN A 97 36.17 24.28 -3.55
N ALA A 98 36.93 25.34 -3.79
CA ALA A 98 37.09 25.98 -5.10
C ALA A 98 37.79 25.15 -6.18
N THR A 99 38.40 24.02 -5.81
CA THR A 99 39.22 23.18 -6.70
C THR A 99 38.54 21.87 -7.07
N LEU A 100 37.63 21.37 -6.23
CA LEU A 100 36.93 20.10 -6.36
C LEU A 100 35.65 20.17 -5.52
N ASN A 101 34.50 19.68 -6.01
CA ASN A 101 33.31 19.61 -5.15
C ASN A 101 33.52 18.55 -4.05
N SER A 102 33.37 18.96 -2.79
CA SER A 102 33.54 18.09 -1.63
C SER A 102 32.40 17.06 -1.59
N THR A 103 32.74 15.78 -1.55
CA THR A 103 31.81 14.64 -1.58
C THR A 103 32.09 13.69 -0.43
N LEU A 104 31.04 13.31 0.30
CA LEU A 104 31.06 12.24 1.29
C LEU A 104 30.24 11.07 0.73
N SER A 105 30.80 9.86 0.70
CA SER A 105 30.18 8.71 0.02
C SER A 105 30.42 7.38 0.72
N GLN A 106 29.52 6.42 0.51
CA GLN A 106 29.64 5.05 0.99
C GLN A 106 29.08 4.07 -0.06
N ALA A 107 29.74 2.93 -0.26
CA ALA A 107 29.15 1.80 -0.96
C ALA A 107 28.24 1.04 0.01
N VAL A 108 26.93 1.09 -0.23
CA VAL A 108 25.89 0.48 0.60
C VAL A 108 25.51 -0.89 0.00
N PRO A 109 25.82 -2.01 0.66
CA PRO A 109 25.40 -3.34 0.25
C PRO A 109 24.02 -3.71 0.80
N GLY A 110 23.37 -4.70 0.21
CA GLY A 110 22.12 -5.28 0.74
C GLY A 110 20.86 -4.94 -0.06
N PHE A 111 21.02 -4.34 -1.23
CA PHE A 111 19.91 -4.14 -2.16
C PHE A 111 19.53 -5.44 -2.89
N GLU A 112 18.26 -5.57 -3.25
CA GLU A 112 17.76 -6.55 -4.22
C GLU A 112 17.38 -5.79 -5.50
N VAL A 113 17.89 -6.23 -6.64
CA VAL A 113 17.67 -5.55 -7.93
C VAL A 113 16.18 -5.58 -8.31
N GLY A 114 15.62 -4.42 -8.64
CA GLY A 114 14.21 -4.24 -8.99
C GLY A 114 13.29 -3.92 -7.82
N LYS A 115 13.75 -4.05 -6.55
CA LYS A 115 12.98 -3.56 -5.39
C LYS A 115 13.11 -2.05 -5.23
N THR A 116 12.06 -1.42 -4.72
CA THR A 116 12.04 0.00 -4.36
C THR A 116 12.32 0.19 -2.87
N TYR A 117 13.24 1.08 -2.57
CA TYR A 117 13.69 1.41 -1.21
C TYR A 117 13.35 2.86 -0.88
N GLN A 118 12.82 3.08 0.32
CA GLN A 118 12.71 4.41 0.90
C GLN A 118 14.08 4.82 1.46
N VAL A 119 14.52 6.02 1.10
CA VAL A 119 15.78 6.63 1.53
C VAL A 119 15.44 7.91 2.28
N ASP A 120 15.60 7.92 3.61
CA ASP A 120 15.47 9.13 4.44
C ASP A 120 16.86 9.67 4.81
N VAL A 121 16.96 11.00 4.89
CA VAL A 121 18.11 11.72 5.45
C VAL A 121 17.64 12.99 6.13
N ARG A 122 18.37 13.44 7.16
CA ARG A 122 18.07 14.70 7.87
C ARG A 122 19.08 15.77 7.46
N LEU A 123 18.57 16.89 6.97
CA LEU A 123 19.35 17.95 6.34
C LEU A 123 19.20 19.30 7.05
N ASN A 124 20.32 20.02 7.17
CA ASN A 124 20.36 21.41 7.57
C ASN A 124 21.53 22.13 6.86
N ALA A 125 21.62 23.44 7.02
CA ALA A 125 22.80 24.23 6.66
C ALA A 125 23.30 25.03 7.86
N ARG A 126 24.59 25.40 7.82
CA ARG A 126 25.14 26.40 8.75
C ARG A 126 24.37 27.72 8.63
N ASN A 127 24.22 28.44 9.73
CA ASN A 127 23.43 29.66 9.78
C ASN A 127 23.94 30.73 8.80
N GLY A 128 23.04 31.26 7.97
CA GLY A 128 23.39 32.22 6.91
C GLY A 128 24.10 31.62 5.68
N ASN A 129 24.29 30.30 5.62
CA ASN A 129 24.69 29.61 4.39
C ASN A 129 23.46 29.13 3.59
N VAL A 130 23.68 28.92 2.29
CA VAL A 130 22.75 28.27 1.36
C VAL A 130 23.58 27.29 0.50
N PRO A 131 24.11 26.20 1.08
CA PRO A 131 24.80 25.16 0.32
C PRO A 131 23.86 24.50 -0.70
N ARG A 132 24.44 23.86 -1.72
CA ARG A 132 23.68 23.14 -2.74
C ARG A 132 24.10 21.69 -2.76
N LEU A 133 23.25 20.85 -2.19
CA LEU A 133 23.47 19.42 -2.03
C LEU A 133 22.96 18.68 -3.25
N VAL A 134 23.85 17.91 -3.86
CA VAL A 134 23.50 16.81 -4.76
C VAL A 134 23.58 15.52 -3.95
N MET A 135 22.55 14.69 -4.02
CA MET A 135 22.49 13.36 -3.40
C MET A 135 22.25 12.34 -4.50
N ASP A 136 23.15 11.39 -4.64
CA ASP A 136 23.08 10.33 -5.65
C ASP A 136 23.04 8.96 -4.97
N LEU A 137 22.26 8.03 -5.51
CA LEU A 137 22.28 6.62 -5.14
C LEU A 137 22.40 5.77 -6.41
N GLY A 138 23.53 5.05 -6.53
CA GLY A 138 23.82 4.27 -7.72
C GLY A 138 24.07 5.16 -8.94
N ALA A 139 23.12 5.18 -9.88
CA ALA A 139 23.15 6.04 -11.06
C ALA A 139 22.16 7.23 -10.99
N ASP A 140 21.29 7.26 -9.98
CA ASP A 140 20.18 8.21 -9.90
C ASP A 140 20.49 9.37 -8.96
N THR A 141 20.27 10.61 -9.43
CA THR A 141 20.31 11.82 -8.60
C THR A 141 18.96 11.99 -7.90
N LEU A 142 18.90 11.65 -6.62
CA LEU A 142 17.70 11.74 -5.78
C LEU A 142 17.39 13.19 -5.38
N LEU A 143 18.42 13.98 -5.09
CA LEU A 143 18.29 15.38 -4.68
C LEU A 143 19.30 16.26 -5.41
N ASN A 144 18.88 17.47 -5.76
CA ASN A 144 19.77 18.50 -6.28
C ASN A 144 19.26 19.89 -5.84
N SER A 145 19.31 20.16 -4.53
CA SER A 145 18.61 21.28 -3.89
C SER A 145 19.58 22.25 -3.22
N ALA A 146 19.23 23.55 -3.19
CA ALA A 146 19.75 24.41 -2.14
C ALA A 146 19.20 23.92 -0.79
N ILE A 147 19.95 24.08 0.29
CA ILE A 147 19.49 23.77 1.66
C ILE A 147 19.60 25.04 2.48
N ILE A 148 18.50 25.46 3.13
CA ILE A 148 18.51 26.60 4.06
C ILE A 148 18.60 26.15 5.51
N ALA A 149 19.25 26.98 6.34
CA ALA A 149 19.35 26.76 7.77
C ALA A 149 17.96 26.75 8.45
N VAL A 150 17.68 25.75 9.29
CA VAL A 150 16.40 25.64 10.03
C VAL A 150 16.30 26.67 11.16
N GLY A 151 17.44 27.11 11.69
CA GLY A 151 17.54 28.18 12.70
C GLY A 151 17.09 27.76 14.10
N GLY A 152 17.54 28.54 15.11
CA GLY A 152 17.15 28.34 16.50
C GLY A 152 17.43 26.91 16.99
N ALA A 153 16.41 26.29 17.59
CA ALA A 153 16.41 24.88 18.00
C ALA A 153 15.48 24.01 17.14
N ASN A 154 15.10 24.48 15.93
CA ASN A 154 14.20 23.74 15.05
C ASN A 154 14.82 22.38 14.66
N PRO A 155 14.02 21.32 14.48
CA PRO A 155 14.55 20.06 13.97
C PRO A 155 15.10 20.27 12.55
N TYR A 156 16.10 19.48 12.16
CA TYR A 156 16.56 19.43 10.78
C TYR A 156 15.41 18.98 9.86
N ARG A 157 15.50 19.28 8.56
CA ARG A 157 14.46 18.90 7.58
C ARG A 157 14.62 17.42 7.23
N TYR A 158 13.51 16.71 7.07
CA TYR A 158 13.55 15.41 6.37
C TYR A 158 13.75 15.66 4.88
N ALA A 159 14.55 14.82 4.23
CA ALA A 159 14.45 14.58 2.80
C ALA A 159 14.28 13.07 2.58
N THR A 160 13.27 12.68 1.82
CA THR A 160 12.80 11.29 1.68
C THR A 160 12.55 10.97 0.21
N PHE A 161 13.18 9.92 -0.29
CA PHE A 161 13.14 9.53 -1.70
C PHE A 161 12.80 8.05 -1.86
N TYR A 162 12.34 7.67 -3.04
CA TYR A 162 12.05 6.29 -3.40
C TYR A 162 12.94 5.88 -4.58
N HIS A 163 13.74 4.84 -4.36
CA HIS A 163 14.80 4.41 -5.27
C HIS A 163 14.64 2.95 -5.67
N THR A 164 14.54 2.65 -6.96
CA THR A 164 14.50 1.27 -7.46
C THR A 164 15.93 0.79 -7.71
N ALA A 165 16.40 -0.16 -6.91
CA ALA A 165 17.79 -0.60 -6.98
C ALA A 165 18.11 -1.29 -8.32
N ALA A 166 19.21 -0.88 -8.95
CA ALA A 166 19.74 -1.48 -10.17
C ALA A 166 20.86 -2.51 -9.89
N ASN A 167 21.49 -2.45 -8.71
CA ASN A 167 22.59 -3.32 -8.28
C ASN A 167 22.40 -3.77 -6.82
N THR A 168 23.07 -4.85 -6.41
CA THR A 168 23.01 -5.36 -5.01
C THR A 168 23.84 -4.55 -4.02
N THR A 169 24.75 -3.71 -4.53
CA THR A 169 25.54 -2.73 -3.80
C THR A 169 25.58 -1.45 -4.62
N GLU A 170 25.21 -0.32 -4.03
CA GLU A 170 25.16 0.97 -4.71
C GLU A 170 25.90 2.05 -3.91
N THR A 171 26.48 3.03 -4.61
CA THR A 171 27.15 4.15 -3.95
C THR A 171 26.12 5.20 -3.60
N LEU A 172 25.93 5.43 -2.30
CA LEU A 172 25.29 6.63 -1.76
C LEU A 172 26.34 7.74 -1.70
N SER A 173 26.05 8.91 -2.27
CA SER A 173 26.94 10.07 -2.21
C SER A 173 26.20 11.36 -1.88
N PHE A 174 26.89 12.26 -1.18
CA PHE A 174 26.45 13.60 -0.83
C PHE A 174 27.51 14.60 -1.26
N THR A 175 27.19 15.48 -2.21
CA THR A 175 28.13 16.43 -2.80
C THR A 175 27.66 17.87 -2.57
N ASN A 176 28.49 18.70 -1.93
CA ASN A 176 28.22 20.14 -1.84
C ASN A 176 28.83 20.86 -3.06
N THR A 177 27.98 21.52 -3.84
CA THR A 177 28.32 22.17 -5.12
C THR A 177 28.28 23.70 -5.06
N ALA A 178 27.87 24.29 -3.93
CA ALA A 178 27.73 25.74 -3.80
C ALA A 178 29.03 26.44 -3.39
N GLY A 179 29.46 27.42 -4.18
CA GLY A 179 30.68 28.19 -3.97
C GLY A 179 30.82 28.89 -2.60
N ALA A 180 32.05 29.29 -2.29
CA ALA A 180 32.48 29.99 -1.06
C ALA A 180 32.32 29.15 0.23
N ASP A 181 32.26 29.80 1.40
CA ASP A 181 32.10 29.16 2.72
C ASP A 181 30.64 28.74 2.95
N ASN A 182 30.14 27.84 2.10
CA ASN A 182 28.84 27.20 2.21
C ASN A 182 29.01 25.79 2.76
N THR A 183 28.26 25.45 3.82
CA THR A 183 28.34 24.14 4.50
C THR A 183 26.96 23.54 4.72
N VAL A 184 26.76 22.32 4.22
CA VAL A 184 25.59 21.46 4.51
C VAL A 184 25.88 20.53 5.68
N LEU A 185 24.83 20.18 6.41
CA LEU A 185 24.83 19.32 7.60
C LEU A 185 23.91 18.12 7.33
N ILE A 186 24.38 16.91 7.66
CA ILE A 186 23.76 15.64 7.28
C ILE A 186 23.80 14.70 8.50
N ASP A 187 22.68 14.06 8.81
CA ASP A 187 22.53 13.10 9.91
C ASP A 187 21.41 12.08 9.63
N ASP A 188 21.38 11.00 10.42
CA ASP A 188 20.25 10.07 10.59
C ASP A 188 19.72 9.52 9.25
N ILE A 189 20.63 8.89 8.52
CA ILE A 189 20.38 8.29 7.21
C ILE A 189 19.77 6.90 7.39
N THR A 190 18.61 6.63 6.78
CA THR A 190 18.03 5.28 6.75
C THR A 190 17.69 4.87 5.31
N ILE A 191 17.91 3.59 5.03
CA ILE A 191 17.46 2.94 3.79
C ILE A 191 16.71 1.67 4.19
N ALA A 192 15.46 1.56 3.77
CA ALA A 192 14.60 0.42 4.04
C ALA A 192 13.78 0.08 2.79
N GLU A 193 13.31 -1.17 2.66
CA GLU A 193 12.36 -1.53 1.61
C GLU A 193 11.09 -0.68 1.75
N SER A 194 10.61 -0.10 0.64
CA SER A 194 9.49 0.84 0.69
C SER A 194 8.18 0.12 1.04
N THR A 195 7.43 0.69 1.97
CA THR A 195 6.07 0.24 2.32
C THR A 195 5.01 1.34 2.12
N THR A 196 5.32 2.37 1.31
CA THR A 196 4.43 3.54 1.14
C THR A 196 3.98 3.74 -0.31
N ASP A 197 2.84 4.40 -0.47
CA ASP A 197 2.16 4.66 -1.75
C ASP A 197 2.40 6.09 -2.29
N TRP A 198 3.56 6.69 -2.02
CA TRP A 198 3.89 8.00 -2.56
C TRP A 198 4.33 7.91 -4.03
N HIS A 199 3.63 8.61 -4.91
CA HIS A 199 3.96 8.68 -6.34
C HIS A 199 3.96 10.13 -6.84
N ALA A 200 5.05 10.57 -7.47
CA ALA A 200 5.11 11.82 -8.22
C ALA A 200 5.17 11.52 -9.73
N THR A 201 4.41 12.26 -10.54
CA THR A 201 4.39 12.08 -12.00
C THR A 201 3.89 13.35 -12.71
N SER A 202 4.14 13.45 -14.00
CA SER A 202 3.71 14.58 -14.82
C SER A 202 2.18 14.65 -14.93
N TRP A 203 1.67 15.86 -15.14
CA TRP A 203 0.26 16.15 -15.39
C TRP A 203 0.19 17.13 -16.56
N SER A 204 -0.49 16.73 -17.64
CA SER A 204 -0.55 17.45 -18.92
C SER A 204 -1.96 17.91 -19.31
N GLY A 205 -3.00 17.41 -18.64
CA GLY A 205 -4.36 17.89 -18.80
C GLY A 205 -5.41 17.02 -18.11
N ASP A 206 -6.65 17.09 -18.58
CA ASP A 206 -7.76 16.37 -17.93
C ASP A 206 -7.60 14.85 -18.04
N GLY A 207 -7.08 14.34 -19.17
CA GLY A 207 -6.91 12.90 -19.42
C GLY A 207 -5.89 12.21 -18.51
N ASP A 208 -4.90 12.94 -17.98
CA ASP A 208 -3.93 12.46 -17.00
C ASP A 208 -4.03 13.22 -15.65
N SER A 209 -5.19 13.81 -15.34
CA SER A 209 -5.46 14.43 -14.04
C SER A 209 -5.59 13.41 -12.89
N ALA A 210 -5.83 12.12 -13.20
CA ALA A 210 -6.33 11.10 -12.26
C ALA A 210 -7.69 11.43 -11.61
N VAL A 211 -8.41 12.44 -12.12
CA VAL A 211 -9.77 12.80 -11.72
C VAL A 211 -10.79 12.08 -12.60
N GLY A 212 -11.92 11.67 -12.03
CA GLY A 212 -13.02 11.05 -12.77
C GLY A 212 -14.23 10.77 -11.90
N SER A 213 -15.42 10.96 -12.45
CA SER A 213 -16.71 10.85 -11.74
C SER A 213 -17.08 9.45 -11.21
N ALA A 214 -16.25 8.43 -11.46
CA ALA A 214 -16.43 7.08 -10.93
C ALA A 214 -16.05 6.95 -9.45
N HIS A 215 -15.34 7.92 -8.87
CA HIS A 215 -14.91 7.89 -7.46
C HIS A 215 -15.74 8.84 -6.58
N ASN A 216 -15.88 8.48 -5.30
CA ASN A 216 -16.46 9.36 -4.29
C ASN A 216 -15.41 10.35 -3.74
N TYR A 217 -15.48 11.61 -4.18
CA TYR A 217 -14.60 12.67 -3.69
C TYR A 217 -15.16 13.29 -2.41
N THR A 218 -14.39 13.25 -1.33
CA THR A 218 -14.70 14.03 -0.12
C THR A 218 -14.23 15.47 -0.24
N HIS A 219 -13.14 15.72 -0.98
CA HIS A 219 -12.60 17.05 -1.21
C HIS A 219 -12.11 17.22 -2.65
N ALA A 220 -12.33 18.39 -3.22
CA ALA A 220 -11.67 18.88 -4.43
C ALA A 220 -11.60 20.41 -4.33
N ILE A 221 -10.40 20.98 -4.35
CA ILE A 221 -10.13 22.38 -3.97
C ILE A 221 -9.21 23.01 -5.01
N ASN A 222 -9.60 24.17 -5.56
CA ASN A 222 -8.76 25.05 -6.37
C ASN A 222 -8.28 26.23 -5.51
N PHE A 223 -6.96 26.39 -5.39
CA PHE A 223 -6.34 27.38 -4.52
C PHE A 223 -6.20 28.74 -5.22
N SER A 224 -6.73 29.79 -4.60
CA SER A 224 -6.77 31.17 -5.13
C SER A 224 -7.48 31.35 -6.49
N GLY A 225 -8.27 30.37 -6.92
CA GLY A 225 -8.96 30.34 -8.22
C GLY A 225 -10.48 30.15 -8.13
N PRO A 226 -11.19 30.27 -9.27
CA PRO A 226 -12.62 29.96 -9.36
C PRO A 226 -12.87 28.44 -9.27
N SER A 227 -14.12 28.03 -9.00
CA SER A 227 -14.48 26.61 -9.11
C SER A 227 -14.35 26.15 -10.57
N VAL A 228 -13.83 24.94 -10.77
CA VAL A 228 -13.56 24.34 -12.09
C VAL A 228 -14.01 22.87 -12.08
N GLY A 229 -14.60 22.39 -13.17
CA GLY A 229 -14.99 20.99 -13.33
C GLY A 229 -13.95 20.23 -14.14
N ILE A 230 -13.41 19.13 -13.64
CA ILE A 230 -12.50 18.24 -14.37
C ILE A 230 -13.10 16.84 -14.34
N ASN A 231 -13.32 16.22 -15.51
CA ASN A 231 -13.87 14.86 -15.66
C ASN A 231 -15.12 14.58 -14.80
N GLY A 232 -16.01 15.56 -14.68
CA GLY A 232 -17.26 15.47 -13.89
C GLY A 232 -17.13 15.80 -12.40
N VAL A 233 -15.94 16.13 -11.90
CA VAL A 233 -15.68 16.49 -10.50
C VAL A 233 -15.42 17.99 -10.39
N THR A 234 -16.16 18.69 -9.52
CA THR A 234 -15.99 20.13 -9.30
C THR A 234 -14.96 20.39 -8.20
N PHE A 235 -13.81 20.94 -8.57
CA PHE A 235 -12.87 21.57 -7.64
C PHE A 235 -13.46 22.90 -7.17
N GLN A 236 -13.62 23.07 -5.86
CA GLN A 236 -14.19 24.27 -5.27
C GLN A 236 -13.16 25.40 -5.21
N GLY A 237 -13.52 26.53 -5.80
CA GLY A 237 -12.68 27.73 -5.82
C GLY A 237 -12.55 28.36 -4.44
N THR A 238 -11.35 28.88 -4.17
CA THR A 238 -11.02 29.58 -2.92
C THR A 238 -10.38 30.93 -3.22
N SER A 239 -10.29 31.81 -2.22
CA SER A 239 -9.68 33.12 -2.40
C SER A 239 -8.97 33.59 -1.13
N GLY A 240 -7.94 34.43 -1.30
CA GLY A 240 -7.14 34.94 -0.20
C GLY A 240 -6.05 33.97 0.30
N GLY A 241 -5.21 34.47 1.19
CA GLY A 241 -4.18 33.67 1.86
C GLY A 241 -4.74 32.86 3.02
N ASN A 242 -4.24 31.64 3.20
CA ASN A 242 -4.74 30.62 4.13
C ASN A 242 -6.26 30.36 4.02
N PRO A 243 -6.77 29.96 2.84
CA PRO A 243 -8.19 29.65 2.67
C PRO A 243 -8.64 28.45 3.53
N SER A 244 -9.90 28.45 3.95
CA SER A 244 -10.52 27.39 4.74
C SER A 244 -11.99 27.21 4.36
N GLY A 245 -12.48 25.98 4.40
CA GLY A 245 -13.87 25.59 4.15
C GLY A 245 -14.61 25.16 5.42
N ALA A 246 -15.69 24.40 5.24
CA ALA A 246 -16.41 23.75 6.35
C ALA A 246 -15.72 22.45 6.81
N ASP A 247 -14.94 21.86 5.90
CA ASP A 247 -14.34 20.54 5.92
C ASP A 247 -12.81 20.59 5.74
N PHE A 248 -12.22 21.73 5.36
CA PHE A 248 -10.76 21.89 5.30
C PHE A 248 -10.24 23.19 5.93
N ALA A 249 -8.98 23.18 6.37
CA ALA A 249 -8.26 24.37 6.83
C ALA A 249 -6.82 24.39 6.31
N THR A 250 -6.23 25.57 6.19
CA THR A 250 -4.83 25.74 5.78
C THR A 250 -4.03 26.66 6.70
N SER A 251 -2.71 26.50 6.69
CA SER A 251 -1.74 27.37 7.38
C SER A 251 -0.46 27.50 6.56
N GLY A 252 0.27 28.61 6.72
CA GLY A 252 1.49 28.92 5.97
C GLY A 252 1.26 29.45 4.53
N LEU A 253 0.13 29.10 3.92
CA LEU A 253 -0.31 29.40 2.55
C LEU A 253 -0.82 30.86 2.38
N GLY A 254 -0.13 31.83 2.97
CA GLY A 254 -0.58 33.22 3.09
C GLY A 254 -0.46 34.09 1.82
N GLY A 255 0.39 33.71 0.88
CA GLY A 255 0.51 34.29 -0.45
C GLY A 255 -0.54 33.74 -1.41
N THR A 256 -0.89 34.55 -2.42
CA THR A 256 -1.83 34.19 -3.49
C THR A 256 -1.22 34.55 -4.83
N TYR A 257 -1.41 33.71 -5.84
CA TYR A 257 -1.05 34.00 -7.22
C TYR A 257 -2.23 33.64 -8.12
N THR A 258 -2.66 34.57 -8.96
CA THR A 258 -3.96 34.52 -9.65
C THR A 258 -3.85 34.39 -11.17
N THR A 259 -2.64 34.31 -11.74
CA THR A 259 -2.46 34.29 -13.21
C THR A 259 -1.14 33.65 -13.66
N GLN A 260 -1.03 32.32 -13.57
CA GLN A 260 -0.01 31.54 -14.30
C GLN A 260 -0.57 31.10 -15.67
N SER A 261 -0.92 32.07 -16.51
CA SER A 261 -1.53 31.83 -17.83
C SER A 261 -0.59 31.21 -18.88
N GLY A 262 0.70 31.06 -18.54
CA GLY A 262 1.69 30.37 -19.37
C GLY A 262 1.74 28.85 -19.19
N ASN A 263 0.94 28.28 -18.28
CA ASN A 263 0.93 26.84 -18.02
C ASN A 263 0.54 26.04 -19.28
N THR A 264 1.17 24.89 -19.50
CA THR A 264 1.08 24.11 -20.74
C THR A 264 -0.07 23.10 -20.74
N LEU A 265 -0.83 23.02 -19.65
CA LEU A 265 -1.85 22.00 -19.46
C LEU A 265 -3.04 22.22 -20.39
N ALA A 266 -3.64 21.11 -20.84
CA ALA A 266 -4.82 21.10 -21.70
C ALA A 266 -6.13 20.93 -20.92
N GLY A 267 -7.21 21.50 -21.44
CA GLY A 267 -8.55 21.36 -20.87
C GLY A 267 -8.77 22.18 -19.60
N ASP A 268 -9.68 21.74 -18.75
CA ASP A 268 -10.05 22.43 -17.52
C ASP A 268 -8.92 22.41 -16.46
N SER A 269 -8.03 21.43 -16.55
CA SER A 269 -6.75 21.37 -15.84
C SER A 269 -5.87 22.62 -16.03
N HIS A 270 -5.96 23.31 -17.16
CA HIS A 270 -5.30 24.61 -17.37
C HIS A 270 -5.77 25.66 -16.36
N THR A 271 -7.07 25.67 -16.05
CA THR A 271 -7.69 26.61 -15.11
C THR A 271 -7.27 26.27 -13.67
N LEU A 272 -7.20 24.99 -13.32
CA LEU A 272 -6.67 24.55 -12.02
C LEU A 272 -5.18 24.91 -11.86
N ALA A 273 -4.38 24.79 -12.92
CA ALA A 273 -2.96 25.17 -12.95
C ALA A 273 -2.70 26.68 -13.14
N THR A 274 -3.73 27.53 -13.19
CA THR A 274 -3.57 29.00 -13.36
C THR A 274 -3.38 29.74 -12.04
N THR A 275 -3.82 29.16 -10.91
CA THR A 275 -3.87 29.85 -9.61
C THR A 275 -3.30 28.98 -8.50
N PHE A 276 -2.68 29.61 -7.50
CA PHE A 276 -2.13 28.88 -6.35
C PHE A 276 -2.01 29.72 -5.09
N ASN A 277 -1.92 29.03 -3.95
CA ASN A 277 -1.46 29.58 -2.69
C ASN A 277 -0.03 29.12 -2.38
N TYR A 278 0.71 29.93 -1.61
CA TYR A 278 2.12 29.69 -1.25
C TYR A 278 2.55 30.55 -0.06
N GLY A 279 3.77 30.40 0.45
CA GLY A 279 4.53 31.53 1.01
C GLY A 279 5.23 31.30 2.35
N SER A 280 5.21 30.10 2.92
CA SER A 280 6.01 29.76 4.10
C SER A 280 6.95 28.59 3.85
N GLN A 281 7.92 28.39 4.74
CA GLN A 281 8.80 27.20 4.71
C GLN A 281 8.15 25.94 5.32
N THR A 282 6.91 26.07 5.81
CA THR A 282 6.09 25.02 6.43
C THR A 282 4.62 25.35 6.23
N GLU A 283 4.02 24.70 5.25
CA GLU A 283 2.64 24.86 4.82
C GLU A 283 1.84 23.62 5.27
N THR A 284 0.57 23.79 5.63
CA THR A 284 -0.29 22.68 6.05
C THR A 284 -1.67 22.77 5.40
N VAL A 285 -2.22 21.61 5.02
CA VAL A 285 -3.62 21.44 4.65
C VAL A 285 -4.21 20.32 5.50
N THR A 286 -5.22 20.65 6.29
CA THR A 286 -6.00 19.70 7.08
C THR A 286 -7.33 19.45 6.36
N LEU A 287 -7.56 18.22 5.95
CA LEU A 287 -8.86 17.72 5.48
C LEU A 287 -9.58 17.08 6.67
N SER A 288 -10.88 17.32 6.81
CA SER A 288 -11.70 16.95 7.97
C SER A 288 -13.06 16.40 7.53
N GLY A 289 -13.82 15.84 8.48
CA GLY A 289 -15.13 15.23 8.18
C GLY A 289 -15.01 13.88 7.46
N LEU A 290 -13.81 13.31 7.42
CA LEU A 290 -13.55 11.97 6.90
C LEU A 290 -14.01 10.91 7.91
N THR A 291 -14.35 9.72 7.42
CA THR A 291 -14.56 8.56 8.29
C THR A 291 -13.22 8.11 8.89
N ALA A 292 -13.08 8.19 10.21
CA ALA A 292 -11.88 7.74 10.92
C ALA A 292 -11.57 6.26 10.61
N GLY A 293 -10.32 5.96 10.27
CA GLY A 293 -9.87 4.64 9.84
C GLY A 293 -10.17 4.31 8.37
N GLN A 294 -11.03 5.03 7.66
CA GLN A 294 -11.19 4.80 6.22
C GLN A 294 -9.93 5.23 5.46
N SER A 295 -9.55 4.48 4.43
CA SER A 295 -8.47 4.87 3.52
C SER A 295 -8.96 5.74 2.37
N TYR A 296 -8.11 6.67 1.95
CA TYR A 296 -8.36 7.68 0.94
C TYR A 296 -7.14 7.84 0.02
N VAL A 297 -7.39 8.24 -1.22
CA VAL A 297 -6.36 8.72 -2.14
C VAL A 297 -6.37 10.24 -2.12
N THR A 298 -5.31 10.84 -1.58
CA THR A 298 -5.03 12.28 -1.72
C THR A 298 -4.19 12.51 -2.98
N THR A 299 -4.54 13.52 -3.77
CA THR A 299 -3.75 13.98 -4.93
C THR A 299 -3.55 15.48 -4.83
N ILE A 300 -2.29 15.89 -4.99
CA ILE A 300 -1.79 17.25 -4.85
C ILE A 300 -1.34 17.71 -6.23
N TYR A 301 -1.88 18.85 -6.68
CA TYR A 301 -1.65 19.40 -8.02
C TYR A 301 -0.76 20.63 -7.93
N GLY A 302 0.22 20.68 -8.83
CA GLY A 302 1.12 21.81 -9.00
C GLY A 302 1.54 21.99 -10.45
N ALA A 303 2.10 23.15 -10.75
CA ALA A 303 2.79 23.42 -12.01
C ALA A 303 4.13 24.10 -11.70
N GLY A 304 5.18 23.73 -12.45
CA GLY A 304 6.50 24.34 -12.30
C GLY A 304 6.41 25.85 -12.51
N PHE A 305 7.06 26.62 -11.64
CA PHE A 305 7.06 28.08 -11.70
C PHE A 305 8.43 28.62 -12.16
N ASP A 306 9.49 27.88 -11.90
CA ASP A 306 10.87 28.21 -12.25
C ASP A 306 11.51 27.10 -13.12
N ALA A 307 12.80 27.22 -13.43
CA ALA A 307 13.56 26.10 -13.97
C ALA A 307 13.70 24.98 -12.92
N PRO A 308 13.94 23.72 -13.31
CA PRO A 308 14.10 22.61 -12.36
C PRO A 308 15.11 22.92 -11.26
N ASN A 309 14.85 22.33 -10.09
CA ASN A 309 15.58 22.41 -8.83
C ASN A 309 15.36 23.67 -7.97
N ASN A 310 14.38 24.51 -8.28
CA ASN A 310 14.15 25.75 -7.52
C ASN A 310 13.02 25.64 -6.48
N ARG A 311 12.26 24.53 -6.44
CA ARG A 311 11.13 24.34 -5.49
C ARG A 311 11.04 22.92 -4.90
N TRP A 312 12.17 22.44 -4.37
CA TRP A 312 12.22 21.25 -3.51
C TRP A 312 11.47 21.45 -2.19
N ALA A 313 10.51 20.57 -1.91
CA ALA A 313 9.84 20.46 -0.61
C ALA A 313 9.64 19.00 -0.22
N THR A 314 9.60 18.75 1.09
CA THR A 314 9.22 17.46 1.66
C THR A 314 7.77 17.52 2.08
N LEU A 315 6.93 16.74 1.40
CA LEU A 315 5.53 16.54 1.70
C LEU A 315 5.41 15.40 2.72
N SER A 316 4.47 15.47 3.65
CA SER A 316 4.23 14.37 4.60
C SER A 316 2.79 14.29 5.09
N ILE A 317 2.27 13.06 5.17
CA ILE A 317 1.00 12.69 5.80
C ILE A 317 1.31 11.64 6.86
N GLY A 318 1.06 11.95 8.14
CA GLY A 318 1.47 11.09 9.25
C GLY A 318 3.00 10.91 9.32
N SER A 319 3.46 9.67 9.29
CA SER A 319 4.90 9.30 9.21
C SER A 319 5.48 9.38 7.80
N ASP A 320 4.62 9.22 6.78
CA ASP A 320 5.03 8.97 5.41
C ASP A 320 5.43 10.27 4.73
N ARG A 321 6.45 10.23 3.87
CA ARG A 321 7.04 11.42 3.27
C ARG A 321 7.44 11.21 1.83
N LEU A 322 7.44 12.30 1.07
CA LEU A 322 8.06 12.37 -0.25
C LEU A 322 8.72 13.74 -0.41
N THR A 323 9.97 13.76 -0.81
CA THR A 323 10.67 14.97 -1.24
C THR A 323 10.64 15.07 -2.75
N ALA A 324 10.09 16.17 -3.25
CA ALA A 324 9.92 16.42 -4.67
C ALA A 324 10.25 17.87 -5.01
N ASP A 325 10.70 18.09 -6.24
CA ASP A 325 10.80 19.40 -6.85
C ASP A 325 9.55 19.70 -7.67
N LEU A 326 8.83 20.77 -7.34
CA LEU A 326 7.68 21.24 -8.12
C LEU A 326 8.09 21.51 -9.59
N ASP A 327 9.30 22.02 -9.78
CA ASP A 327 9.83 22.44 -11.08
C ASP A 327 10.43 21.29 -11.91
N THR A 328 10.31 20.02 -11.47
CA THR A 328 11.06 18.88 -12.06
C THR A 328 10.79 18.67 -13.56
N TYR A 329 9.55 18.86 -14.00
CA TYR A 329 9.17 18.79 -15.42
C TYR A 329 9.42 20.11 -16.19
N GLY A 330 10.00 21.10 -15.54
CA GLY A 330 10.26 22.44 -16.06
C GLY A 330 9.11 23.42 -15.84
N GLN A 331 9.44 24.71 -15.96
CA GLN A 331 8.50 25.83 -15.85
C GLN A 331 7.25 25.58 -16.71
N ASN A 332 6.08 25.92 -16.15
CA ASN A 332 4.75 25.82 -16.74
C ASN A 332 4.21 24.40 -17.00
N ASN A 333 4.97 23.34 -16.74
CA ASN A 333 4.50 21.96 -16.86
C ASN A 333 3.93 21.44 -15.54
N GLY A 334 2.88 20.61 -15.61
CA GLY A 334 2.18 20.11 -14.42
C GLY A 334 2.86 18.92 -13.75
N ILE A 335 2.69 18.84 -12.43
CA ILE A 335 3.06 17.71 -11.58
C ILE A 335 1.85 17.34 -10.70
N ARG A 336 1.62 16.04 -10.54
CA ARG A 336 0.71 15.50 -9.53
C ARG A 336 1.49 14.62 -8.55
N LEU A 337 1.20 14.75 -7.26
CA LEU A 337 1.72 13.87 -6.21
C LEU A 337 0.54 13.15 -5.56
N ILE A 338 0.61 11.83 -5.49
CA ILE A 338 -0.45 10.94 -5.05
C ILE A 338 0.05 10.20 -3.80
N HIS A 339 -0.82 10.05 -2.80
CA HIS A 339 -0.57 9.24 -1.61
C HIS A 339 -1.87 8.56 -1.15
N ARG A 340 -1.78 7.28 -0.78
CA ARG A 340 -2.84 6.57 -0.05
C ARG A 340 -2.65 6.78 1.43
N SER A 341 -3.70 7.20 2.14
CA SER A 341 -3.62 7.42 3.59
C SER A 341 -4.90 7.05 4.31
N VAL A 342 -4.74 6.59 5.56
CA VAL A 342 -5.83 6.31 6.48
C VAL A 342 -6.17 7.60 7.24
N ALA A 343 -7.44 7.99 7.25
CA ALA A 343 -7.89 9.11 8.08
C ALA A 343 -7.72 8.79 9.57
N ASP A 344 -7.22 9.75 10.34
CA ASP A 344 -6.87 9.54 11.74
C ASP A 344 -8.10 9.31 12.64
N GLY A 345 -7.86 9.04 13.93
CA GLY A 345 -8.92 8.82 14.93
C GLY A 345 -9.86 10.01 15.17
N SER A 346 -9.60 11.18 14.56
CA SER A 346 -10.48 12.36 14.57
C SER A 346 -11.21 12.58 13.24
N GLY A 347 -11.00 11.72 12.24
CA GLY A 347 -11.57 11.87 10.90
C GLY A 347 -10.84 12.92 10.06
N GLN A 348 -9.51 12.99 10.20
CA GLN A 348 -8.67 13.97 9.49
C GLN A 348 -7.53 13.33 8.70
N ILE A 349 -7.12 14.02 7.62
CA ILE A 349 -5.84 13.83 6.94
C ILE A 349 -5.11 15.18 7.00
N VAL A 350 -3.86 15.18 7.46
CA VAL A 350 -3.03 16.39 7.56
C VAL A 350 -1.83 16.28 6.64
N LEU A 351 -1.91 16.97 5.50
CA LEU A 351 -0.78 17.19 4.62
C LEU A 351 0.08 18.34 5.17
N ASN A 352 1.39 18.10 5.26
CA ASN A 352 2.38 19.12 5.57
C ASN A 352 3.33 19.22 4.37
N LEU A 353 3.81 20.43 4.06
CA LEU A 353 4.83 20.68 3.06
C LEU A 353 5.95 21.52 3.69
N ALA A 354 7.19 21.02 3.66
CA ALA A 354 8.35 21.68 4.23
C ALA A 354 9.41 21.95 3.14
N ALA A 355 9.49 23.20 2.68
CA ALA A 355 10.47 23.61 1.66
C ALA A 355 11.91 23.36 2.13
N LEU A 356 12.77 22.79 1.28
CA LEU A 356 14.20 22.62 1.60
C LEU A 356 15.01 23.90 1.38
N GLN A 357 14.45 24.86 0.63
CA GLN A 357 15.10 26.08 0.18
C GLN A 357 14.19 27.31 0.28
N THR A 358 14.64 28.45 -0.24
CA THR A 358 13.91 29.72 -0.22
C THR A 358 12.65 29.71 -1.10
N GLY A 359 12.67 28.96 -2.20
CA GLY A 359 11.48 28.70 -3.02
C GLY A 359 10.51 27.79 -2.27
N THR A 360 9.30 28.28 -2.04
CA THR A 360 8.23 27.50 -1.40
C THR A 360 7.50 26.63 -2.43
N TRP A 361 6.71 25.68 -1.94
CA TRP A 361 5.76 24.99 -2.80
C TRP A 361 4.69 25.97 -3.31
N HIS A 362 4.14 25.71 -4.49
CA HIS A 362 3.02 26.46 -5.06
C HIS A 362 1.84 25.50 -5.20
N LEU A 363 0.93 25.55 -4.23
CA LEU A 363 -0.19 24.63 -4.15
C LEU A 363 -1.35 25.13 -5.02
N HIS A 364 -1.57 24.48 -6.15
CA HIS A 364 -2.60 24.85 -7.13
C HIS A 364 -3.94 24.18 -6.82
N GLY A 365 -3.91 22.89 -6.50
CA GLY A 365 -5.11 22.15 -6.13
C GLY A 365 -4.84 20.95 -5.22
N ILE A 366 -5.87 20.48 -4.56
CA ILE A 366 -5.91 19.17 -3.88
C ILE A 366 -7.24 18.49 -4.19
N SER A 367 -7.21 17.18 -4.42
CA SER A 367 -8.39 16.32 -4.36
C SER A 367 -8.16 15.18 -3.39
N ASN A 368 -9.19 14.78 -2.66
CA ASN A 368 -9.19 13.58 -1.82
C ASN A 368 -10.46 12.77 -2.10
N ARG A 369 -10.28 11.48 -2.41
CA ARG A 369 -11.37 10.53 -2.65
C ARG A 369 -11.27 9.34 -1.73
N GLU A 370 -12.40 8.74 -1.41
CA GLU A 370 -12.41 7.41 -0.79
C GLU A 370 -11.63 6.45 -1.67
N GLU A 371 -10.81 5.62 -1.05
CA GLU A 371 -10.16 4.55 -1.77
C GLU A 371 -11.16 3.42 -2.04
N SER A 372 -11.62 3.37 -3.28
CA SER A 372 -12.39 2.26 -3.84
C SER A 372 -11.47 1.47 -4.78
N LEU A 373 -10.87 0.39 -4.27
CA LEU A 373 -10.10 -0.52 -5.10
C LEU A 373 -11.06 -1.55 -5.69
N GLU A 374 -11.35 -1.41 -6.99
CA GLU A 374 -11.97 -2.46 -7.80
C GLU A 374 -10.86 -3.38 -8.30
N TYR A 375 -10.74 -4.56 -7.71
CA TYR A 375 -9.69 -5.53 -8.03
C TYR A 375 -9.99 -6.32 -9.30
N LEU A 376 -11.29 -6.54 -9.53
CA LEU A 376 -11.85 -7.33 -10.60
C LEU A 376 -13.15 -6.68 -11.05
N GLY A 377 -13.33 -6.54 -12.36
CA GLY A 377 -14.57 -6.13 -13.00
C GLY A 377 -14.70 -6.77 -14.38
N ASP A 378 -15.80 -7.48 -14.62
CA ASP A 378 -16.10 -8.09 -15.91
C ASP A 378 -17.57 -7.84 -16.30
N ASP A 379 -17.78 -7.24 -17.47
CA ASP A 379 -19.10 -7.02 -18.11
C ASP A 379 -19.41 -8.07 -19.19
N PHE A 380 -18.54 -9.07 -19.37
CA PHE A 380 -18.70 -10.19 -20.30
C PHE A 380 -19.05 -9.78 -21.75
N ALA A 381 -18.66 -8.56 -22.19
CA ALA A 381 -18.80 -8.07 -23.56
C ALA A 381 -17.93 -8.85 -24.57
N GLY A 382 -18.38 -10.05 -24.92
CA GLY A 382 -17.72 -10.97 -25.86
C GLY A 382 -18.62 -11.49 -26.98
N ALA A 383 -18.02 -12.28 -27.87
CA ALA A 383 -18.74 -12.99 -28.92
C ALA A 383 -19.49 -14.22 -28.37
N ASN A 384 -20.72 -14.43 -28.83
CA ASN A 384 -21.56 -15.57 -28.42
C ASN A 384 -20.85 -16.91 -28.64
N GLY A 385 -20.86 -17.78 -27.63
CA GLY A 385 -20.21 -19.09 -27.64
C GLY A 385 -18.71 -19.06 -27.33
N THR A 386 -18.16 -17.92 -26.89
CA THR A 386 -16.78 -17.87 -26.38
C THR A 386 -16.74 -18.49 -24.99
N VAL A 387 -16.01 -19.58 -24.82
CA VAL A 387 -15.80 -20.27 -23.54
C VAL A 387 -14.90 -19.41 -22.63
N ILE A 388 -15.19 -19.37 -21.33
CA ILE A 388 -14.53 -18.45 -20.38
C ILE A 388 -13.17 -18.95 -19.86
N ASP A 389 -12.77 -20.19 -20.11
CA ASP A 389 -11.47 -20.70 -19.68
C ASP A 389 -10.30 -19.89 -20.28
N ASN A 390 -9.45 -19.32 -19.41
CA ASN A 390 -8.40 -18.33 -19.71
C ASN A 390 -8.91 -16.97 -20.24
N TRP A 391 -10.19 -16.64 -20.07
CA TRP A 391 -10.75 -15.31 -20.35
C TRP A 391 -10.22 -14.27 -19.37
N TYR A 392 -9.86 -13.08 -19.86
CA TYR A 392 -9.39 -11.99 -19.02
C TYR A 392 -10.51 -10.97 -18.74
N PRO A 393 -10.72 -10.58 -17.47
CA PRO A 393 -11.71 -9.59 -17.09
C PRO A 393 -11.39 -8.21 -17.68
N HIS A 394 -12.43 -7.42 -17.98
CA HIS A 394 -12.29 -6.10 -18.59
C HIS A 394 -11.58 -5.06 -17.70
N GLN A 395 -11.67 -5.20 -16.37
CA GLN A 395 -10.90 -4.45 -15.41
C GLN A 395 -10.24 -5.39 -14.39
N ALA A 396 -8.94 -5.19 -14.18
CA ALA A 396 -8.18 -5.80 -13.09
C ALA A 396 -7.08 -4.84 -12.64
N ASN A 397 -6.86 -4.71 -11.34
CA ASN A 397 -5.93 -3.73 -10.76
C ASN A 397 -4.91 -4.28 -9.72
N GLN A 398 -4.40 -5.52 -9.72
CA GLN A 398 -4.55 -6.70 -10.60
C GLN A 398 -4.45 -7.97 -9.73
N PRO A 399 -4.66 -9.15 -10.34
CA PRO A 399 -3.56 -10.10 -10.31
C PRO A 399 -3.23 -10.67 -11.69
N ALA A 400 -1.96 -11.01 -11.92
CA ALA A 400 -1.50 -11.76 -13.10
C ALA A 400 -1.94 -13.25 -13.07
N SER A 401 -3.24 -13.48 -12.84
CA SER A 401 -3.91 -14.78 -12.91
C SER A 401 -4.10 -15.17 -14.38
N PRO A 402 -4.02 -16.47 -14.76
CA PRO A 402 -4.24 -16.93 -16.13
C PRO A 402 -5.73 -16.90 -16.50
N GLY A 403 -6.33 -15.71 -16.54
CA GLY A 403 -7.76 -15.52 -16.73
C GLY A 403 -8.64 -16.21 -15.67
N TYR A 404 -9.89 -16.50 -16.03
CA TYR A 404 -10.72 -17.44 -15.28
C TYR A 404 -10.27 -18.87 -15.56
N THR A 405 -10.17 -19.68 -14.51
CA THR A 405 -10.21 -21.14 -14.63
C THR A 405 -11.67 -21.58 -14.68
N GLU A 406 -12.01 -22.51 -15.56
CA GLU A 406 -13.38 -23.04 -15.68
C GLU A 406 -13.52 -24.48 -15.14
N THR A 407 -14.71 -24.84 -14.63
CA THR A 407 -15.05 -26.22 -14.24
C THR A 407 -16.43 -26.64 -14.72
N GLY A 408 -16.52 -27.91 -15.12
CA GLY A 408 -17.76 -28.59 -15.48
C GLY A 408 -17.59 -30.11 -15.45
N MET A 409 -18.63 -30.84 -15.05
CA MET A 409 -18.57 -32.31 -14.94
C MET A 409 -18.51 -33.05 -16.30
N ASN A 410 -18.57 -32.32 -17.42
CA ASN A 410 -18.50 -32.83 -18.79
C ASN A 410 -18.15 -31.65 -19.72
N PRO A 411 -17.44 -31.83 -20.85
CA PRO A 411 -17.23 -30.76 -21.85
C PRO A 411 -18.52 -30.14 -22.44
N SER A 412 -19.69 -30.77 -22.21
CA SER A 412 -21.01 -30.22 -22.55
C SER A 412 -21.58 -29.25 -21.50
N PHE A 413 -20.93 -29.11 -20.34
CA PHE A 413 -21.30 -28.19 -19.27
C PHE A 413 -20.16 -27.19 -19.12
N HIS A 414 -20.34 -26.01 -19.71
CA HIS A 414 -19.35 -24.95 -19.67
C HIS A 414 -19.96 -23.61 -19.29
N VAL A 415 -19.10 -22.63 -19.03
CA VAL A 415 -19.43 -21.22 -19.00
C VAL A 415 -19.02 -20.57 -20.32
N ASP A 416 -19.98 -20.01 -21.04
CA ASP A 416 -19.73 -19.29 -22.28
C ASP A 416 -20.41 -17.92 -22.32
N ILE A 417 -19.84 -16.99 -23.08
CA ILE A 417 -20.45 -15.69 -23.33
C ILE A 417 -21.71 -15.88 -24.17
N GLN A 418 -22.85 -15.37 -23.71
CA GLN A 418 -24.10 -15.32 -24.46
C GLN A 418 -24.76 -13.95 -24.28
N ASN A 419 -24.87 -13.20 -25.39
CA ASN A 419 -25.48 -11.88 -25.48
C ASN A 419 -24.88 -10.84 -24.53
N GLY A 420 -23.56 -10.90 -24.28
CA GLY A 420 -22.87 -10.02 -23.34
C GLY A 420 -23.02 -10.42 -21.87
N THR A 421 -23.26 -11.70 -21.57
CA THR A 421 -23.37 -12.22 -20.19
C THR A 421 -22.66 -13.56 -20.10
N ALA A 422 -22.17 -13.94 -18.92
CA ALA A 422 -21.65 -15.28 -18.66
C ALA A 422 -22.82 -16.26 -18.50
N ARG A 423 -23.07 -17.12 -19.49
CA ARG A 423 -24.06 -18.19 -19.42
C ARG A 423 -23.48 -19.38 -18.67
N LEU A 424 -24.13 -19.76 -17.58
CA LEU A 424 -23.73 -20.82 -16.69
C LEU A 424 -24.47 -22.12 -17.04
N GLY A 425 -23.77 -23.07 -17.65
CA GLY A 425 -24.30 -24.40 -17.92
C GLY A 425 -24.66 -25.19 -16.64
N ALA A 426 -25.47 -26.24 -16.81
CA ALA A 426 -25.91 -27.10 -15.71
C ALA A 426 -24.75 -27.79 -14.99
N ASN A 427 -24.35 -27.25 -13.84
CA ASN A 427 -23.18 -27.65 -13.05
C ASN A 427 -21.84 -27.26 -13.71
N ALA A 428 -21.78 -25.99 -14.17
CA ALA A 428 -20.57 -25.31 -14.62
C ALA A 428 -20.30 -24.05 -13.77
N GLY A 429 -19.07 -23.56 -13.75
CA GLY A 429 -18.69 -22.34 -13.05
C GLY A 429 -17.39 -21.77 -13.58
N ALA A 430 -16.97 -20.64 -13.02
CA ALA A 430 -15.69 -20.00 -13.32
C ALA A 430 -15.12 -19.35 -12.05
N ALA A 431 -13.80 -19.34 -11.89
CA ALA A 431 -13.13 -18.68 -10.77
C ALA A 431 -11.78 -18.09 -11.21
N ILE A 432 -11.38 -16.97 -10.61
CA ILE A 432 -10.10 -16.28 -10.84
C ILE A 432 -9.37 -16.10 -9.50
N SER A 433 -8.05 -16.32 -9.50
CA SER A 433 -7.26 -16.22 -8.27
C SER A 433 -7.17 -14.77 -7.78
N ILE A 434 -7.37 -14.58 -6.48
CA ILE A 434 -7.25 -13.30 -5.76
C ILE A 434 -6.37 -13.43 -4.50
N SER A 435 -5.52 -14.46 -4.45
CA SER A 435 -4.55 -14.67 -3.38
C SER A 435 -3.44 -13.63 -3.39
N ASP A 436 -2.79 -13.43 -2.24
CA ASP A 436 -1.60 -12.58 -2.09
C ASP A 436 -0.51 -12.91 -3.11
N ARG A 437 0.13 -11.85 -3.62
CA ARG A 437 1.30 -11.88 -4.50
C ARG A 437 2.28 -10.79 -4.11
N LEU A 438 3.49 -10.83 -4.68
CA LEU A 438 4.58 -9.91 -4.34
C LEU A 438 4.24 -8.42 -4.58
N ASP A 439 3.26 -8.15 -5.43
CA ASP A 439 2.77 -6.86 -5.91
C ASP A 439 1.31 -6.56 -5.49
N TYR A 440 0.62 -7.50 -4.85
CA TYR A 440 -0.78 -7.40 -4.46
C TYR A 440 -1.04 -8.07 -3.12
N LEU A 441 -1.43 -7.26 -2.12
CA LEU A 441 -1.95 -7.75 -0.85
C LEU A 441 -3.48 -7.78 -0.90
N LYS A 442 -4.05 -8.95 -0.66
CA LYS A 442 -5.49 -9.16 -0.57
C LYS A 442 -6.06 -8.44 0.66
N PRO A 443 -7.10 -7.60 0.50
CA PRO A 443 -7.74 -6.93 1.62
C PRO A 443 -8.31 -7.89 2.65
N GLY A 444 -8.28 -7.50 3.93
CA GLY A 444 -9.03 -8.19 4.99
C GLY A 444 -10.54 -8.16 4.77
N ARG A 445 -11.06 -7.19 4.00
CA ARG A 445 -12.49 -7.06 3.70
C ARG A 445 -12.75 -6.84 2.21
N LEU A 446 -13.61 -7.67 1.64
CA LEU A 446 -14.01 -7.61 0.23
C LEU A 446 -15.52 -7.44 0.10
N ASN A 447 -15.96 -6.75 -0.94
CA ASN A 447 -17.34 -6.72 -1.41
C ASN A 447 -17.38 -7.45 -2.75
N ILE A 448 -18.15 -8.53 -2.83
CA ILE A 448 -18.35 -9.30 -4.05
C ILE A 448 -19.76 -9.03 -4.57
N MET A 449 -19.90 -8.75 -5.87
CA MET A 449 -21.18 -8.44 -6.49
C MET A 449 -21.29 -8.94 -7.93
N ALA A 450 -22.51 -9.23 -8.37
CA ALA A 450 -22.86 -9.53 -9.75
C ALA A 450 -24.38 -9.39 -9.94
N ASP A 451 -24.80 -9.21 -11.19
CA ASP A 451 -26.20 -9.31 -11.58
C ASP A 451 -26.51 -10.77 -11.94
N LEU A 452 -27.47 -11.38 -11.25
CA LEU A 452 -27.78 -12.81 -11.38
C LEU A 452 -29.14 -13.04 -12.05
N GLN A 453 -29.22 -14.00 -12.96
CA GLN A 453 -30.48 -14.48 -13.55
C GLN A 453 -30.54 -16.02 -13.49
N ILE A 454 -31.61 -16.57 -12.91
CA ILE A 454 -31.77 -18.04 -12.81
C ILE A 454 -31.99 -18.69 -14.18
N GLY A 455 -32.69 -18.00 -15.09
CA GLY A 455 -33.01 -18.50 -16.42
C GLY A 455 -33.81 -19.79 -16.36
N THR A 456 -33.24 -20.88 -16.87
CA THR A 456 -33.89 -22.20 -16.93
C THR A 456 -33.34 -23.21 -15.92
N LEU A 457 -32.44 -22.82 -15.01
CA LEU A 457 -31.94 -23.73 -13.97
C LEU A 457 -33.10 -24.24 -13.09
N THR A 458 -33.14 -25.55 -12.87
CA THR A 458 -34.08 -26.21 -11.95
C THR A 458 -33.38 -26.71 -10.68
N SER A 459 -34.07 -26.65 -9.55
CA SER A 459 -33.71 -27.30 -8.29
C SER A 459 -34.36 -28.69 -8.19
N GLY A 460 -33.91 -29.52 -7.23
CA GLY A 460 -34.56 -30.80 -6.91
C GLY A 460 -35.71 -30.63 -5.91
N ALA A 461 -36.52 -31.66 -5.71
CA ALA A 461 -37.63 -31.63 -4.75
C ALA A 461 -37.19 -31.56 -3.27
N ASP A 462 -35.91 -31.79 -2.97
CA ASP A 462 -35.28 -31.46 -1.68
C ASP A 462 -34.35 -30.25 -1.88
N SER A 463 -34.88 -29.06 -1.59
CA SER A 463 -34.11 -27.81 -1.59
C SER A 463 -33.23 -27.63 -0.36
N THR A 464 -33.38 -28.45 0.68
CA THR A 464 -32.76 -28.24 2.01
C THR A 464 -31.44 -28.97 2.23
N THR A 465 -31.03 -29.82 1.29
CA THR A 465 -29.68 -30.43 1.28
C THR A 465 -28.90 -30.13 0.00
N ASN A 466 -29.61 -29.71 -1.06
CA ASN A 466 -29.09 -29.62 -2.42
C ASN A 466 -29.68 -28.40 -3.15
N ALA A 467 -29.78 -27.24 -2.50
CA ALA A 467 -30.17 -26.00 -3.19
C ALA A 467 -29.31 -25.80 -4.46
N ARG A 468 -29.95 -25.54 -5.60
CA ARG A 468 -29.31 -25.35 -6.91
C ARG A 468 -29.83 -24.06 -7.50
N GLY A 469 -29.06 -23.44 -8.38
CA GLY A 469 -29.33 -22.14 -8.99
C GLY A 469 -28.02 -21.44 -9.33
N VAL A 470 -27.99 -20.11 -9.22
CA VAL A 470 -26.79 -19.30 -9.48
C VAL A 470 -26.13 -18.93 -8.15
N GLY A 471 -24.85 -19.23 -8.02
CA GLY A 471 -24.02 -18.91 -6.87
C GLY A 471 -22.95 -17.87 -7.18
N LEU A 472 -22.76 -16.95 -6.24
CA LEU A 472 -21.70 -15.94 -6.21
C LEU A 472 -20.86 -16.18 -4.95
N GLY A 473 -19.54 -16.13 -5.04
CA GLY A 473 -18.67 -16.37 -3.88
C GLY A 473 -17.22 -16.65 -4.23
N PHE A 474 -16.63 -17.58 -3.50
CA PHE A 474 -15.20 -17.87 -3.56
C PHE A 474 -14.92 -19.37 -3.55
N TYR A 475 -13.70 -19.75 -3.95
CA TYR A 475 -13.19 -21.12 -3.95
C TYR A 475 -11.84 -21.22 -3.24
N LEU A 476 -11.56 -22.40 -2.65
CA LEU A 476 -10.23 -22.78 -2.18
C LEU A 476 -9.28 -22.95 -3.38
N ASP A 477 -8.03 -22.46 -3.26
CA ASP A 477 -7.00 -22.70 -4.28
C ASP A 477 -6.74 -24.20 -4.49
N GLY A 478 -6.47 -24.61 -5.73
CA GLY A 478 -6.24 -26.00 -6.14
C GLY A 478 -7.43 -26.97 -5.98
N SER A 479 -8.51 -26.59 -5.30
CA SER A 479 -9.73 -27.42 -5.18
C SER A 479 -10.58 -27.44 -6.45
N TYR A 480 -10.32 -26.46 -7.32
CA TYR A 480 -11.07 -26.18 -8.53
C TYR A 480 -10.53 -27.02 -9.71
N VAL A 481 -11.08 -28.22 -9.87
CA VAL A 481 -10.61 -29.21 -10.85
C VAL A 481 -11.71 -29.49 -11.90
N PRO A 482 -11.41 -29.52 -13.22
CA PRO A 482 -12.38 -29.72 -14.32
C PRO A 482 -13.13 -31.07 -14.40
N SER A 483 -13.39 -31.75 -13.28
CA SER A 483 -14.08 -33.04 -13.25
C SER A 483 -14.76 -33.38 -11.92
N VAL A 484 -14.89 -32.43 -11.00
CA VAL A 484 -15.45 -32.62 -9.65
C VAL A 484 -16.79 -31.86 -9.55
N GLU A 485 -17.59 -32.06 -8.50
CA GLU A 485 -18.81 -31.27 -8.31
C GLU A 485 -18.46 -29.77 -8.31
N VAL A 486 -19.16 -28.98 -9.14
CA VAL A 486 -18.93 -27.54 -9.42
C VAL A 486 -18.82 -26.64 -8.17
N ARG A 487 -19.33 -27.09 -7.03
CA ARG A 487 -19.27 -26.38 -5.74
C ARG A 487 -18.17 -26.88 -4.81
N THR A 488 -17.34 -27.83 -5.21
CA THR A 488 -16.21 -28.29 -4.39
C THR A 488 -15.29 -27.10 -4.12
N GLY A 489 -15.00 -26.82 -2.84
CA GLY A 489 -14.28 -25.61 -2.44
C GLY A 489 -15.13 -24.33 -2.34
N PHE A 490 -16.37 -24.31 -2.82
CA PHE A 490 -17.18 -23.09 -2.93
C PHE A 490 -17.71 -22.61 -1.56
N THR A 491 -17.43 -21.36 -1.22
CA THR A 491 -18.00 -20.67 -0.06
C THR A 491 -18.64 -19.36 -0.53
N GLY A 492 -19.95 -19.22 -0.34
CA GLY A 492 -20.72 -18.18 -1.02
C GLY A 492 -22.23 -18.28 -0.83
N LEU A 493 -22.96 -17.42 -1.54
CA LEU A 493 -24.42 -17.38 -1.53
C LEU A 493 -24.99 -17.89 -2.85
N VAL A 494 -25.99 -18.78 -2.79
CA VAL A 494 -26.66 -19.40 -3.95
C VAL A 494 -28.13 -18.99 -3.97
N LEU A 495 -28.52 -18.23 -4.99
CA LEU A 495 -29.90 -17.91 -5.30
C LEU A 495 -30.54 -19.10 -6.03
N ASP A 496 -31.65 -19.63 -5.52
CA ASP A 496 -32.36 -20.76 -6.11
C ASP A 496 -33.56 -20.33 -6.99
N PRO A 497 -34.11 -21.23 -7.85
CA PRO A 497 -35.28 -20.96 -8.69
C PRO A 497 -36.59 -20.66 -7.97
N PHE A 498 -36.63 -20.77 -6.63
CA PHE A 498 -37.78 -20.38 -5.81
C PHE A 498 -37.57 -19.00 -5.14
N GLY A 499 -36.41 -18.36 -5.38
CA GLY A 499 -36.05 -17.07 -4.82
C GLY A 499 -35.46 -17.14 -3.42
N ASN A 500 -34.97 -18.29 -2.94
CA ASN A 500 -34.23 -18.31 -1.67
C ASN A 500 -32.74 -18.07 -1.91
N LEU A 501 -32.13 -17.26 -1.06
CA LEU A 501 -30.68 -17.06 -0.99
C LEU A 501 -30.12 -17.98 0.09
N ASN A 502 -29.24 -18.91 -0.30
CA ASN A 502 -28.78 -20.03 0.50
C ASN A 502 -27.27 -19.92 0.77
N LEU A 503 -26.83 -20.05 2.02
CA LEU A 503 -25.39 -20.08 2.34
C LEU A 503 -24.78 -21.46 2.06
N PHE A 504 -23.64 -21.46 1.38
CA PHE A 504 -22.78 -22.63 1.18
C PHE A 504 -21.40 -22.40 1.77
N GLU A 505 -20.84 -23.45 2.38
CA GLU A 505 -19.51 -23.48 2.99
C GLU A 505 -18.76 -24.72 2.47
N ASN A 506 -17.63 -24.51 1.77
CA ASN A 506 -16.85 -25.57 1.12
C ASN A 506 -17.70 -26.58 0.32
N GLY A 507 -18.68 -26.08 -0.43
CA GLY A 507 -19.60 -26.85 -1.27
C GLY A 507 -20.81 -27.47 -0.57
N VAL A 508 -20.89 -27.37 0.75
CA VAL A 508 -22.00 -27.93 1.55
C VAL A 508 -22.97 -26.82 1.94
N TYR A 509 -24.28 -27.09 1.84
CA TYR A 509 -25.30 -26.15 2.32
C TYR A 509 -25.24 -25.99 3.84
N ALA A 510 -25.09 -24.76 4.32
CA ALA A 510 -24.83 -24.42 5.72
C ALA A 510 -26.09 -24.33 6.60
N GLY A 511 -27.22 -24.88 6.15
CA GLY A 511 -28.49 -24.86 6.90
C GLY A 511 -29.23 -23.52 6.94
N GLN A 512 -28.73 -22.50 6.22
CA GLN A 512 -29.27 -21.13 6.24
C GLN A 512 -29.80 -20.73 4.87
N SER A 513 -31.10 -20.44 4.81
CA SER A 513 -31.84 -20.06 3.60
C SER A 513 -32.79 -18.91 3.93
N ILE A 514 -32.78 -17.85 3.13
CA ILE A 514 -33.59 -16.65 3.32
C ILE A 514 -34.35 -16.36 2.02
N ALA A 515 -35.68 -16.47 2.07
CA ALA A 515 -36.56 -16.21 0.93
C ALA A 515 -36.53 -14.74 0.49
N TYR A 516 -36.68 -14.50 -0.82
CA TYR A 516 -36.93 -13.19 -1.40
C TYR A 516 -38.30 -12.64 -0.98
N THR A 517 -38.33 -11.42 -0.43
CA THR A 517 -39.59 -10.75 -0.08
C THR A 517 -39.99 -9.79 -1.18
N GLY A 518 -40.95 -10.19 -2.00
CA GLY A 518 -41.46 -9.42 -3.13
C GLY A 518 -42.07 -10.34 -4.19
N THR A 519 -42.12 -9.88 -5.44
CA THR A 519 -42.36 -10.75 -6.60
C THR A 519 -41.00 -11.16 -7.18
N PHE A 520 -40.67 -12.44 -7.08
CA PHE A 520 -39.48 -13.03 -7.68
C PHE A 520 -39.79 -13.47 -9.12
N ASP A 521 -38.97 -13.05 -10.08
CA ASP A 521 -38.98 -13.56 -11.46
C ASP A 521 -37.62 -14.20 -11.76
N PRO A 522 -37.54 -15.53 -11.99
CA PRO A 522 -36.28 -16.20 -12.32
C PRO A 522 -35.69 -15.75 -13.67
N ASN A 523 -36.46 -15.04 -14.50
CA ASN A 523 -36.02 -14.49 -15.79
C ASN A 523 -35.62 -13.01 -15.71
N ALA A 524 -35.68 -12.37 -14.54
CA ALA A 524 -35.10 -11.05 -14.32
C ALA A 524 -33.64 -11.18 -13.88
N PHE A 525 -32.79 -10.23 -14.29
CA PHE A 525 -31.51 -10.00 -13.61
C PHE A 525 -31.79 -9.30 -12.28
N LEU A 526 -31.09 -9.72 -11.23
CA LEU A 526 -31.14 -9.15 -9.88
C LEU A 526 -29.72 -8.87 -9.39
N HIS A 527 -29.41 -7.64 -9.01
CA HIS A 527 -28.13 -7.33 -8.40
C HIS A 527 -27.99 -8.01 -7.03
N LEU A 528 -26.97 -8.85 -6.87
CA LEU A 528 -26.53 -9.40 -5.58
C LEU A 528 -25.18 -8.78 -5.21
N SER A 529 -25.08 -8.17 -4.03
CA SER A 529 -23.80 -7.71 -3.45
C SER A 529 -23.69 -8.08 -1.99
N TYR A 530 -22.51 -8.47 -1.51
CA TYR A 530 -22.27 -8.62 -0.07
C TYR A 530 -20.81 -8.49 0.33
N TRP A 531 -20.61 -8.05 1.57
CA TRP A 531 -19.29 -7.93 2.19
C TRP A 531 -18.89 -9.23 2.89
N VAL A 532 -17.62 -9.60 2.73
CA VAL A 532 -16.93 -10.62 3.52
C VAL A 532 -15.81 -9.98 4.33
N ASP A 533 -15.71 -10.36 5.60
CA ASP A 533 -14.57 -10.07 6.48
C ASP A 533 -13.76 -11.37 6.59
N ILE A 534 -12.53 -11.36 6.08
CA ILE A 534 -11.67 -12.53 5.90
C ILE A 534 -11.01 -12.95 7.21
N THR A 535 -10.79 -12.01 8.12
CA THR A 535 -10.21 -12.26 9.44
C THR A 535 -11.22 -12.94 10.36
N ALA A 536 -12.47 -12.47 10.36
CA ALA A 536 -13.56 -13.04 11.13
C ALA A 536 -14.30 -14.18 10.40
N GLY A 537 -14.12 -14.30 9.07
CA GLY A 537 -14.79 -15.24 8.18
C GLY A 537 -16.29 -14.95 7.97
N THR A 538 -16.74 -13.73 8.24
CA THR A 538 -18.17 -13.37 8.33
C THR A 538 -18.72 -12.72 7.05
N VAL A 539 -20.05 -12.76 6.89
CA VAL A 539 -20.80 -12.05 5.81
C VAL A 539 -21.61 -10.90 6.40
N SER A 540 -21.64 -9.75 5.71
CA SER A 540 -22.44 -8.60 6.10
C SER A 540 -22.94 -7.79 4.89
N GLY A 541 -23.91 -6.89 5.09
CA GLY A 541 -24.36 -5.95 4.06
C GLY A 541 -24.92 -6.61 2.80
N VAL A 542 -25.55 -7.78 2.92
CA VAL A 542 -26.13 -8.51 1.79
C VAL A 542 -27.32 -7.72 1.21
N ILE A 543 -27.23 -7.38 -0.06
CA ILE A 543 -28.29 -6.74 -0.85
C ILE A 543 -28.63 -7.69 -1.98
N LEU A 544 -29.91 -8.05 -2.10
CA LEU A 544 -30.47 -8.66 -3.30
C LEU A 544 -31.57 -7.73 -3.80
N GLU A 545 -31.38 -7.14 -4.98
CA GLU A 545 -32.23 -6.07 -5.49
C GLU A 545 -33.71 -6.48 -5.56
N GLY A 546 -34.60 -5.53 -5.28
CA GLY A 546 -36.06 -5.74 -5.25
C GLY A 546 -36.59 -6.52 -4.04
N SER A 547 -35.73 -7.16 -3.25
CA SER A 547 -36.10 -7.86 -2.01
C SER A 547 -36.06 -6.93 -0.80
N THR A 548 -37.06 -7.02 0.09
CA THR A 548 -37.02 -6.35 1.41
C THR A 548 -36.63 -7.30 2.56
N SER A 549 -36.09 -8.47 2.26
CA SER A 549 -35.69 -9.46 3.27
C SER A 549 -34.46 -9.01 4.06
N ALA A 550 -34.44 -9.31 5.36
CA ALA A 550 -33.29 -9.09 6.22
C ALA A 550 -32.27 -10.23 6.06
N TYR A 551 -31.35 -10.10 5.10
CA TYR A 551 -30.36 -11.12 4.76
C TYR A 551 -29.20 -11.20 5.77
N HIS A 552 -29.49 -11.79 6.95
CA HIS A 552 -28.51 -12.03 8.00
C HIS A 552 -28.08 -13.50 8.04
N PHE A 553 -26.86 -13.77 7.58
CA PHE A 553 -26.21 -15.08 7.67
C PHE A 553 -25.18 -15.08 8.81
N THR A 554 -25.05 -16.20 9.52
CA THR A 554 -24.04 -16.42 10.56
C THR A 554 -23.04 -17.45 10.07
N THR A 555 -21.78 -17.06 9.92
CA THR A 555 -20.71 -17.91 9.41
C THR A 555 -19.35 -17.40 9.86
N SER A 556 -18.35 -18.29 9.87
CA SER A 556 -16.93 -17.97 9.99
C SER A 556 -16.10 -18.64 8.88
N ALA A 557 -16.76 -19.01 7.77
CA ALA A 557 -16.18 -19.86 6.72
C ALA A 557 -15.38 -19.08 5.67
N PHE A 558 -15.60 -17.77 5.51
CA PHE A 558 -14.91 -16.91 4.54
C PHE A 558 -13.47 -16.57 4.97
N THR A 559 -12.72 -17.56 5.43
CA THR A 559 -11.30 -17.44 5.79
C THR A 559 -10.43 -17.12 4.58
N ASP A 560 -9.18 -16.72 4.79
CA ASP A 560 -8.26 -16.37 3.70
C ASP A 560 -8.14 -17.50 2.66
N VAL A 561 -7.91 -18.74 3.11
CA VAL A 561 -7.82 -19.93 2.24
C VAL A 561 -9.12 -20.17 1.48
N ALA A 562 -10.28 -19.99 2.13
CA ALA A 562 -11.60 -20.15 1.51
C ALA A 562 -11.98 -19.03 0.53
N THR A 563 -11.22 -17.93 0.54
CA THR A 563 -11.39 -16.76 -0.31
C THR A 563 -10.22 -16.57 -1.28
N ALA A 564 -9.49 -17.65 -1.61
CA ALA A 564 -8.30 -17.61 -2.47
C ALA A 564 -8.61 -17.36 -3.96
N MET A 565 -9.79 -17.77 -4.43
CA MET A 565 -10.28 -17.45 -5.77
C MET A 565 -11.68 -16.85 -5.69
N ALA A 566 -11.96 -15.75 -6.40
CA ALA A 566 -13.30 -15.19 -6.53
C ALA A 566 -14.00 -15.83 -7.74
N GLY A 567 -15.29 -16.13 -7.65
CA GLY A 567 -15.98 -16.82 -8.74
C GLY A 567 -17.46 -17.06 -8.53
N PHE A 568 -18.01 -17.87 -9.43
CA PHE A 568 -19.44 -18.10 -9.56
C PHE A 568 -19.75 -19.48 -10.16
N THR A 569 -20.99 -19.94 -9.95
CA THR A 569 -21.46 -21.28 -10.34
C THR A 569 -22.92 -21.29 -10.77
N GLY A 570 -23.24 -22.05 -11.82
CA GLY A 570 -24.59 -22.51 -12.12
C GLY A 570 -24.73 -23.99 -11.76
N SER A 571 -25.73 -24.37 -10.96
CA SER A 571 -26.08 -25.77 -10.72
C SER A 571 -27.55 -26.02 -11.06
N SER A 572 -27.86 -27.20 -11.60
CA SER A 572 -29.23 -27.62 -11.88
C SER A 572 -29.45 -29.12 -11.71
N SER A 573 -30.68 -29.51 -11.37
CA SER A 573 -31.15 -30.89 -11.26
C SER A 573 -31.43 -31.55 -12.62
N ALA A 574 -31.48 -30.77 -13.69
CA ALA A 574 -31.61 -31.21 -15.07
C ALA A 574 -30.40 -30.77 -15.91
N GLY A 575 -30.11 -31.49 -17.00
CA GLY A 575 -29.14 -31.07 -18.01
C GLY A 575 -29.78 -30.19 -19.09
N GLY A 576 -28.98 -29.40 -19.80
CA GLY A 576 -29.45 -28.51 -20.86
C GLY A 576 -30.18 -27.26 -20.35
N THR A 577 -30.02 -26.94 -19.06
CA THR A 577 -30.52 -25.74 -18.39
C THR A 577 -29.38 -24.74 -18.19
N TYR A 578 -29.72 -23.45 -18.12
CA TYR A 578 -28.75 -22.35 -18.08
C TYR A 578 -29.22 -21.25 -17.13
N GLY A 579 -28.29 -20.75 -16.32
CA GLY A 579 -28.40 -19.46 -15.63
C GLY A 579 -27.48 -18.45 -16.32
N TYR A 580 -27.53 -17.19 -15.88
CA TYR A 580 -26.71 -16.12 -16.42
C TYR A 580 -26.19 -15.23 -15.31
N LEU A 581 -25.03 -14.64 -15.54
CA LEU A 581 -24.36 -13.72 -14.65
C LEU A 581 -23.75 -12.57 -15.47
N ASP A 582 -23.90 -11.35 -14.97
CA ASP A 582 -23.37 -10.13 -15.57
C ASP A 582 -22.75 -9.22 -14.50
N ASN A 583 -21.96 -8.22 -14.91
CA ASN A 583 -21.35 -7.19 -14.05
C ASN A 583 -20.62 -7.76 -12.83
N PHE A 584 -19.82 -8.81 -13.00
CA PHE A 584 -19.09 -9.42 -11.90
C PHE A 584 -17.99 -8.48 -11.41
N ARG A 585 -18.07 -8.05 -10.15
CA ARG A 585 -17.08 -7.15 -9.54
C ARG A 585 -16.64 -7.61 -8.17
N LEU A 586 -15.36 -7.36 -7.87
CA LEU A 586 -14.79 -7.49 -6.55
C LEU A 586 -14.16 -6.15 -6.17
N THR A 587 -14.64 -5.55 -5.09
CA THR A 587 -14.10 -4.29 -4.57
C THR A 587 -13.70 -4.41 -3.10
N SER A 588 -12.93 -3.46 -2.60
CA SER A 588 -12.85 -3.19 -1.15
C SER A 588 -12.98 -1.70 -0.90
N THR A 589 -13.64 -1.34 0.20
CA THR A 589 -13.09 -0.27 1.04
C THR A 589 -11.91 -0.87 1.81
N PRO A 590 -10.70 -0.31 1.74
CA PRO A 590 -9.61 -0.76 2.60
C PRO A 590 -10.06 -0.70 4.05
N GLU A 591 -9.74 -1.74 4.82
CA GLU A 591 -10.18 -1.81 6.20
C GLU A 591 -9.65 -0.63 7.04
N PRO A 592 -10.43 -0.18 8.03
CA PRO A 592 -9.90 0.49 9.20
C PRO A 592 -8.83 -0.37 9.86
N GLY A 593 -7.56 -0.05 9.54
CA GLY A 593 -6.38 -0.66 10.14
C GLY A 593 -6.57 -0.79 11.65
N THR A 594 -6.48 -2.02 12.13
CA THR A 594 -7.20 -2.47 13.33
C THR A 594 -6.92 -1.59 14.54
N MET A 595 -7.92 -0.84 15.00
CA MET A 595 -7.78 0.08 16.14
C MET A 595 -7.53 -0.69 17.45
N THR A 596 -6.26 -0.99 17.78
CA THR A 596 -5.93 -1.67 19.05
C THR A 596 -4.61 -1.21 19.68
N LEU A 597 -4.33 0.09 19.79
CA LEU A 597 -3.35 0.56 20.81
C LEU A 597 -3.42 2.03 21.32
N LEU A 598 -4.59 2.71 21.34
CA LEU A 598 -4.64 4.12 21.80
C LEU A 598 -5.69 4.47 22.88
N ALA A 599 -6.40 3.48 23.44
CA ALA A 599 -7.39 3.71 24.51
C ALA A 599 -6.84 3.68 25.95
N LEU A 600 -5.60 3.22 26.18
CA LEU A 600 -5.04 3.04 27.54
C LEU A 600 -4.11 4.16 28.03
N GLY A 601 -3.70 5.10 27.16
CA GLY A 601 -2.89 6.25 27.56
C GLY A 601 -3.64 7.31 28.38
N GLY A 602 -4.96 7.41 28.22
CA GLY A 602 -5.77 8.51 28.77
C GLY A 602 -6.07 8.46 30.27
N MET A 603 -6.01 7.30 30.91
CA MET A 603 -6.39 7.16 32.33
C MET A 603 -5.26 7.44 33.34
N GLY A 604 -4.05 7.75 32.87
CA GLY A 604 -2.89 8.01 33.74
C GLY A 604 -2.91 9.36 34.50
N PHE A 605 -3.75 10.33 34.10
CA PHE A 605 -3.61 11.73 34.54
C PHE A 605 -4.70 12.29 35.48
N LEU A 606 -5.66 11.47 35.93
CA LEU A 606 -6.76 11.90 36.81
C LEU A 606 -6.72 11.33 38.23
N ALA A 607 -5.60 11.50 38.95
CA ALA A 607 -5.53 11.20 40.38
C ALA A 607 -4.51 12.04 41.18
N ARG A 608 -4.67 13.37 41.28
CA ARG A 608 -3.79 14.19 42.15
C ARG A 608 -4.45 15.32 42.95
N ARG A 609 -5.36 15.00 43.90
CA ARG A 609 -5.46 15.73 45.18
C ARG A 609 -6.40 15.09 46.23
N ARG A 610 -5.83 14.48 47.28
CA ARG A 610 -5.93 14.96 48.68
C ARG A 610 -5.12 14.10 49.69
N ARG A 611 -4.29 14.80 50.48
CA ARG A 611 -3.68 14.45 51.78
C ARG A 611 -4.55 13.47 52.61
N ARG A 612 -4.04 12.49 53.40
CA ARG A 612 -3.02 12.57 54.47
C ARG A 612 -2.73 11.17 55.10
N ARG A 613 -1.49 10.95 55.59
CA ARG A 613 -1.05 10.03 56.69
C ARG A 613 -1.41 8.52 56.66
N GLY A 614 -0.36 7.67 56.72
CA GLY A 614 -0.43 6.28 57.22
C GLY A 614 0.83 5.47 56.88
N LYS A 615 1.47 4.81 57.86
CA LYS A 615 2.60 3.89 57.65
C LYS A 615 2.09 2.47 57.40
N ALA A 616 2.68 1.71 56.47
CA ALA A 616 3.27 0.36 56.71
C ALA A 616 3.53 -0.45 55.42
N THR A 617 4.63 -1.22 55.44
CA THR A 617 4.89 -2.51 54.74
C THR A 617 4.60 -2.65 53.24
N GLY A 618 5.68 -2.78 52.44
CA GLY A 618 5.63 -3.23 51.04
C GLY A 618 5.74 -4.75 50.84
N HIS A 619 6.03 -5.17 49.59
CA HIS A 619 6.17 -6.55 49.07
C HIS A 619 4.91 -7.28 48.55
N ARG A 620 4.01 -6.63 47.79
CA ARG A 620 3.02 -7.34 46.93
C ARG A 620 2.72 -6.77 45.53
N THR A 621 3.44 -5.76 45.04
CA THR A 621 3.16 -5.11 43.74
C THR A 621 4.14 -5.38 42.60
N ALA A 622 5.25 -6.10 42.83
CA ALA A 622 6.22 -6.43 41.77
C ALA A 622 5.82 -7.67 40.92
N ALA A 623 5.03 -8.59 41.47
CA ALA A 623 4.73 -9.88 40.81
C ALA A 623 3.68 -9.80 39.69
N LEU A 624 2.76 -8.81 39.72
CA LEU A 624 1.71 -8.68 38.70
C LEU A 624 2.21 -8.08 37.39
N VAL A 625 3.21 -7.19 37.45
CA VAL A 625 3.77 -6.50 36.27
C VAL A 625 4.65 -7.44 35.44
N ALA A 626 5.41 -8.34 36.09
CA ALA A 626 6.24 -9.32 35.40
C ALA A 626 5.42 -10.39 34.64
N LEU A 627 4.24 -10.77 35.14
CA LEU A 627 3.36 -11.75 34.49
C LEU A 627 2.63 -11.17 33.27
N LEU A 628 2.30 -9.88 33.27
CA LEU A 628 1.74 -9.19 32.10
C LEU A 628 2.78 -9.00 30.98
N ALA A 629 4.03 -8.68 31.34
CA ALA A 629 5.11 -8.55 30.35
C ALA A 629 5.44 -9.88 29.63
N LEU A 630 5.34 -11.02 30.33
CA LEU A 630 5.63 -12.33 29.75
C LEU A 630 4.49 -12.86 28.86
N GLY A 631 3.25 -12.43 29.10
CA GLY A 631 2.10 -12.75 28.23
C GLY A 631 2.13 -12.01 26.89
N LEU A 632 2.62 -10.76 26.85
CA LEU A 632 2.71 -9.98 25.61
C LEU A 632 3.83 -10.42 24.65
N LEU A 633 4.81 -11.20 25.11
CA LEU A 633 5.85 -11.79 24.23
C LEU A 633 5.41 -13.10 23.54
N LEU A 634 4.20 -13.60 23.81
CA LEU A 634 3.65 -14.84 23.22
C LEU A 634 2.43 -14.58 22.31
N ALA A 635 2.15 -13.32 21.98
CA ALA A 635 1.01 -12.91 21.16
C ALA A 635 1.37 -11.90 20.05
N ALA A 636 2.64 -11.83 19.65
CA ALA A 636 2.98 -11.30 18.34
C ALA A 636 2.59 -12.35 17.28
N PRO A 637 1.98 -11.98 16.14
CA PRO A 637 1.83 -12.91 15.03
C PRO A 637 3.23 -13.31 14.58
N ALA A 638 3.52 -14.61 14.61
CA ALA A 638 4.72 -15.12 13.95
C ALA A 638 4.55 -14.86 12.45
N ALA A 639 5.43 -14.06 11.86
CA ALA A 639 5.49 -13.89 10.41
C ALA A 639 5.62 -15.29 9.79
N GLN A 640 4.57 -15.71 9.09
CA GLN A 640 4.42 -17.08 8.65
C GLN A 640 5.30 -17.29 7.41
N ALA A 641 6.54 -17.72 7.64
CA ALA A 641 7.48 -18.01 6.57
C ALA A 641 6.85 -19.00 5.58
N GLY A 642 6.91 -18.67 4.28
CA GLY A 642 6.28 -19.44 3.23
C GLY A 642 6.68 -20.92 3.25
N VAL A 643 5.69 -21.80 3.10
CA VAL A 643 5.92 -23.25 3.07
C VAL A 643 6.41 -23.64 1.68
N PHE A 644 7.66 -24.10 1.58
CA PHE A 644 8.14 -24.75 0.37
C PHE A 644 7.41 -26.09 0.17
N ALA A 645 6.57 -26.16 -0.87
CA ALA A 645 5.95 -27.41 -1.30
C ALA A 645 6.93 -28.20 -2.18
N GLN A 646 7.18 -29.45 -1.81
CA GLN A 646 7.97 -30.39 -2.62
C GLN A 646 7.03 -31.15 -3.57
N TYR A 647 7.11 -30.84 -4.86
CA TYR A 647 6.44 -31.62 -5.91
C TYR A 647 7.43 -32.62 -6.53
N PRO A 648 7.00 -33.87 -6.81
CA PRO A 648 7.80 -34.78 -7.61
C PRO A 648 7.86 -34.27 -9.05
N LEU A 649 9.07 -34.00 -9.55
CA LEU A 649 9.30 -33.68 -10.97
C LEU A 649 9.20 -34.99 -11.77
N THR A 650 8.14 -35.15 -12.56
CA THR A 650 7.89 -36.36 -13.38
C THR A 650 8.05 -36.12 -14.88
N GLY A 651 8.16 -34.86 -15.32
CA GLY A 651 8.54 -34.52 -16.69
C GLY A 651 8.51 -33.03 -16.98
N ASP A 652 8.47 -32.65 -18.26
CA ASP A 652 8.47 -31.22 -18.64
C ASP A 652 7.19 -30.49 -18.18
N ALA A 653 6.07 -31.21 -18.06
CA ALA A 653 4.77 -30.64 -17.69
C ALA A 653 4.65 -30.17 -16.22
N ASP A 654 5.47 -30.70 -15.31
CA ASP A 654 5.52 -30.29 -13.90
C ASP A 654 6.81 -29.49 -13.56
N SER A 655 7.57 -29.09 -14.58
CA SER A 655 8.84 -28.37 -14.43
C SER A 655 8.72 -26.87 -14.16
N GLY A 656 7.56 -26.26 -14.45
CA GLY A 656 7.40 -24.81 -14.48
C GLY A 656 8.18 -24.09 -15.60
N VAL A 657 8.87 -24.84 -16.47
CA VAL A 657 9.58 -24.29 -17.63
C VAL A 657 8.61 -24.21 -18.81
N SER A 658 8.38 -23.01 -19.34
CA SER A 658 7.44 -22.80 -20.46
C SER A 658 7.90 -21.69 -21.41
N ALA A 659 7.41 -21.72 -22.64
CA ALA A 659 7.67 -20.68 -23.64
C ALA A 659 7.06 -19.30 -23.29
N TYR A 660 6.29 -19.20 -22.21
CA TYR A 660 5.63 -17.96 -21.76
C TYR A 660 6.49 -17.10 -20.83
N HIS A 661 7.66 -17.58 -20.41
CA HIS A 661 8.60 -16.83 -19.58
C HIS A 661 9.86 -16.44 -20.37
N THR A 662 10.34 -15.21 -20.15
CA THR A 662 11.63 -14.78 -20.68
C THR A 662 12.73 -15.10 -19.66
N TYR A 663 13.37 -16.25 -19.81
CA TYR A 663 14.50 -16.64 -18.97
C TYR A 663 15.76 -15.86 -19.37
N THR A 664 16.29 -15.05 -18.45
CA THR A 664 17.50 -14.26 -18.71
C THR A 664 18.77 -15.10 -18.75
N HIS A 665 18.76 -16.27 -18.10
CA HIS A 665 19.89 -17.20 -18.02
C HIS A 665 19.39 -18.65 -18.02
N ALA A 666 20.11 -19.53 -18.72
CA ALA A 666 19.97 -20.98 -18.60
C ALA A 666 21.36 -21.56 -18.30
N LEU A 667 21.47 -22.30 -17.20
CA LEU A 667 22.70 -22.96 -16.73
C LEU A 667 22.42 -24.46 -16.61
N ASN A 668 23.41 -25.28 -16.95
CA ASN A 668 23.33 -26.74 -17.07
C ASN A 668 24.39 -27.39 -16.19
#